data_AF-A0A4U7EC74-F1
#
_entry.id   AF-A0A4U7EC74-F1
#
_cell.length_a   1.000
_cell.length_b   1.000
_cell.length_c   1.000
_cell.angle_alpha   90.00
_cell.angle_beta   90.00
_cell.angle_gamma   90.00
#
_symmetry.space_group_name_H-M   'P 1'
#
loop_
_entity.id
_entity.type
_entity.pdbx_description
1 polymer ?
#
loop_
_entity_poly.entity_id
_entity_poly.type
_entity_poly.pdbx_seq_one_letter_code
_entity_poly.pdbx_strand_id
1 'polypeptide(L)'
;MHYHEAAAFLFDLRRFSVKPGTDRVEALLAHLGDPQADVPFVQIAGSNGKGSAARLTESVLREAGLSVGLYTSPHLSALAERVRVDGRQMTESAIADFVEAVRPWLIDRAAAGEPLTFFEVVTAMAVREFARRDVDVAVLEVGLGGEYDATSAVDPVATAVTNVSLEHTDVLGDTIAEIARTKARIAHPDAPLVTACEGEALDVVREVAGEAGAPVTRVVGDGASEAADPDDSDEDTEADDSDEDAEADDSDEDAEPDERDEGADPTDSDAEPDDPPAFAASYEGRVSATDAEVALAGEREGTYRIPLVGRHQATNAAVAVALADRTAAALRTDLDDRDVRDGLARATWPGRFEVVDTAPLTVLDGAHNPAAARTLAATLAEYDYDDLHLVYAAMHDKDHAETAAALPDAATAVTCRPAIDRAEDPAVLAAALRSAGVDRVTAGDDVADALAAAVDRAEAGDCVLLVGSLFAVAEARAARMRTVRERTVRGVDGAAHALDTAGVQPDGIAAHRDGVDHRTLTLRLRGDRAERVAAAARIVGGDAALGGLGANEDRGAGGEHVPVTVAGTVAELRALVDRLAASDGGGLGGVATDIAASVGIDAPDGRSASADDESAPEFPWSDRTAVMGVLNVTPDSFHDGGRHADLDDAVAGVERMVDAGVDIVDVGGESTRPGADPVPADEEIERVVPTIEAIQSVPAVGSGDVLVSVDTRKPAVARAALDAGADIINDVTGLEDPAMRSVVADADCPVIVMHSLDAPVDPDADPEYDDVVGEVVDALRERLALADTAGIDRDRVIVDPGIGFGKSPAEDFELLARCGEFAALGCPVLVGHSHKSLYGAVGRDADDREHATVAGTALAADRGADIVRVHDVAENRAAVDVAAAANGALRDGEDPE
;
A
#
# COMPACT_ATOMS: atom_id res chain seq x y z
N MET A 1 -11.75 10.09 -24.68
CA MET A 1 -10.55 9.29 -25.02
C MET A 1 -10.54 8.08 -24.08
N HIS A 2 -10.06 6.91 -24.48
CA HIS A 2 -9.92 5.79 -23.55
C HIS A 2 -8.54 5.81 -22.85
N TYR A 3 -8.45 5.27 -21.63
CA TYR A 3 -7.21 5.28 -20.82
C TYR A 3 -5.97 4.77 -21.56
N HIS A 4 -6.07 3.62 -22.21
CA HIS A 4 -4.93 3.05 -22.93
C HIS A 4 -4.38 3.96 -24.05
N GLU A 5 -5.21 4.77 -24.72
CA GLU A 5 -4.75 5.74 -25.72
C GLU A 5 -3.95 6.86 -25.05
N ALA A 6 -4.41 7.28 -23.87
CA ALA A 6 -3.78 8.30 -23.06
C ALA A 6 -2.43 7.81 -22.49
N ALA A 7 -2.41 6.63 -21.89
CA ALA A 7 -1.19 6.00 -21.39
C ALA A 7 -0.15 5.79 -22.51
N ALA A 8 -0.56 5.23 -23.65
CA ALA A 8 0.33 5.06 -24.81
C ALA A 8 0.90 6.40 -25.31
N PHE A 9 0.08 7.46 -25.36
CA PHE A 9 0.53 8.79 -25.72
C PHE A 9 1.56 9.33 -24.73
N LEU A 10 1.32 9.18 -23.42
CA LEU A 10 2.26 9.62 -22.38
C LEU A 10 3.58 8.85 -22.48
N PHE A 11 3.56 7.52 -22.59
CA PHE A 11 4.78 6.72 -22.71
C PHE A 11 5.59 7.05 -23.96
N ASP A 12 4.93 7.43 -25.07
CA ASP A 12 5.59 7.90 -26.28
C ASP A 12 6.40 9.19 -26.08
N LEU A 13 6.11 9.99 -25.04
CA LEU A 13 6.89 11.17 -24.68
C LEU A 13 8.28 10.82 -24.10
N ARG A 14 8.52 9.57 -23.67
CA ARG A 14 9.83 9.11 -23.17
C ARG A 14 10.93 9.19 -24.23
N ARG A 15 10.57 9.31 -25.51
CA ARG A 15 11.54 9.51 -26.62
C ARG A 15 12.21 10.88 -26.61
N PHE A 16 11.66 11.86 -25.89
CA PHE A 16 12.20 13.22 -25.84
C PHE A 16 13.26 13.33 -24.74
N SER A 17 14.41 13.90 -25.09
CA SER A 17 15.51 14.10 -24.15
C SER A 17 15.22 15.24 -23.17
N VAL A 18 15.63 15.05 -21.91
CA VAL A 18 15.54 16.08 -20.87
C VAL A 18 16.45 17.25 -21.24
N LYS A 19 15.90 18.47 -21.14
CA LYS A 19 16.67 19.72 -21.20
C LYS A 19 16.51 20.42 -19.85
N PRO A 20 17.57 20.94 -19.20
CA PRO A 20 17.41 21.68 -17.95
C PRO A 20 16.44 22.87 -18.10
N GLY A 21 15.67 23.15 -17.04
CA GLY A 21 14.76 24.29 -16.91
C GLY A 21 13.28 23.92 -16.76
N THR A 22 12.53 24.78 -16.05
CA THR A 22 11.10 24.62 -15.73
C THR A 22 10.17 25.30 -16.75
N ASP A 23 10.68 26.19 -17.61
CA ASP A 23 9.89 26.98 -18.58
C ASP A 23 8.83 26.19 -19.36
N ARG A 24 9.13 24.94 -19.71
CA ARG A 24 8.24 24.09 -20.52
C ARG A 24 7.05 23.57 -19.71
N VAL A 25 7.29 23.11 -18.48
CA VAL A 25 6.21 22.65 -17.60
C VAL A 25 5.37 23.84 -17.13
N GLU A 26 6.00 24.99 -16.85
CA GLU A 26 5.30 26.26 -16.56
C GLU A 26 4.39 26.69 -17.73
N ALA A 27 4.85 26.57 -18.97
CA ALA A 27 4.02 26.87 -20.13
C ALA A 27 2.82 25.93 -20.27
N LEU A 28 2.95 24.66 -19.88
CA LEU A 28 1.82 23.71 -19.84
C LEU A 28 0.86 24.05 -18.70
N LEU A 29 1.37 24.37 -17.51
CA LEU A 29 0.57 24.80 -16.36
C LEU A 29 -0.22 26.07 -16.68
N ALA A 30 0.41 27.06 -17.32
CA ALA A 30 -0.26 28.27 -17.80
C ALA A 30 -1.34 27.96 -18.86
N HIS A 31 -1.11 26.95 -19.73
CA HIS A 31 -2.14 26.49 -20.66
C HIS A 31 -3.34 25.84 -19.96
N LEU A 32 -3.09 25.17 -18.82
CA LEU A 32 -4.11 24.54 -17.97
C LEU A 32 -4.85 25.53 -17.06
N GLY A 33 -4.49 26.81 -17.08
CA GLY A 33 -5.12 27.85 -16.26
C GLY A 33 -4.45 28.07 -14.91
N ASP A 34 -3.16 27.75 -14.79
CA ASP A 34 -2.34 27.93 -13.59
C ASP A 34 -2.86 27.17 -12.34
N PRO A 35 -3.15 25.86 -12.42
CA PRO A 35 -3.68 25.09 -11.30
C PRO A 35 -2.77 25.07 -10.06
N GLN A 36 -1.46 25.28 -10.24
CA GLN A 36 -0.50 25.41 -9.15
C GLN A 36 -0.73 26.64 -8.26
N ALA A 37 -1.52 27.63 -8.69
CA ALA A 37 -1.80 28.82 -7.89
C ALA A 37 -2.86 28.57 -6.79
N ASP A 38 -3.64 27.49 -6.92
CA ASP A 38 -4.76 27.19 -6.03
C ASP A 38 -4.40 26.16 -4.94
N VAL A 39 -3.21 25.56 -5.01
CA VAL A 39 -2.80 24.44 -4.14
C VAL A 39 -1.50 24.79 -3.40
N PRO A 40 -1.44 24.63 -2.07
CA PRO A 40 -0.19 24.65 -1.32
C PRO A 40 0.67 23.40 -1.60
N PHE A 41 1.99 23.56 -1.78
CA PHE A 41 2.88 22.44 -2.09
C PHE A 41 3.96 22.20 -1.05
N VAL A 42 4.33 20.93 -0.86
CA VAL A 42 5.50 20.50 -0.12
C VAL A 42 6.45 19.81 -1.09
N GLN A 43 7.73 20.19 -1.12
CA GLN A 43 8.71 19.57 -2.03
C GLN A 43 9.79 18.81 -1.28
N ILE A 44 10.08 17.58 -1.71
CA ILE A 44 11.05 16.70 -1.04
C ILE A 44 12.10 16.23 -2.05
N ALA A 45 13.32 16.74 -1.89
CA ALA A 45 14.52 16.29 -2.58
C ALA A 45 15.41 15.41 -1.68
N GLY A 46 16.44 14.86 -2.30
CA GLY A 46 17.43 14.01 -1.64
C GLY A 46 17.91 12.86 -2.51
N SER A 47 18.89 12.13 -2.03
CA SER A 47 19.41 10.95 -2.71
C SER A 47 18.56 9.74 -2.42
N ASN A 48 18.51 9.32 -1.16
CA ASN A 48 17.69 8.20 -0.70
C ASN A 48 16.56 8.69 0.20
N GLY A 49 15.53 7.87 0.43
CA GLY A 49 14.48 8.16 1.42
C GLY A 49 13.40 9.17 1.00
N LYS A 50 13.51 9.82 -0.18
CA LYS A 50 12.51 10.80 -0.67
C LYS A 50 11.07 10.26 -0.65
N GLY A 51 10.81 9.16 -1.36
CA GLY A 51 9.48 8.53 -1.39
C GLY A 51 8.97 8.08 -0.02
N SER A 52 9.86 7.58 0.87
CA SER A 52 9.49 7.21 2.24
C SER A 52 9.10 8.44 3.07
N ALA A 53 9.90 9.51 3.03
CA ALA A 53 9.58 10.77 3.71
C ALA A 53 8.31 11.42 3.15
N ALA A 54 8.10 11.36 1.83
CA ALA A 54 6.88 11.86 1.18
C ALA A 54 5.63 11.10 1.64
N ARG A 55 5.68 9.77 1.67
CA ARG A 55 4.57 8.94 2.15
C ARG A 55 4.29 9.15 3.63
N LEU A 56 5.32 9.22 4.48
CA LEU A 56 5.17 9.50 5.92
C LEU A 56 4.55 10.89 6.15
N THR A 57 5.02 11.90 5.41
CA THR A 57 4.49 13.28 5.50
C THR A 57 3.03 13.34 5.08
N GLU A 58 2.67 12.73 3.94
CA GLU A 58 1.29 12.67 3.48
C GLU A 58 0.40 11.94 4.50
N SER A 59 0.85 10.81 5.04
CA SER A 59 0.08 10.04 6.02
C SER A 59 -0.23 10.87 7.26
N VAL A 60 0.76 11.58 7.81
CA VAL A 60 0.61 12.43 9.00
C VAL A 60 -0.32 13.60 8.73
N LEU A 61 -0.18 14.28 7.60
CA LEU A 61 -1.05 15.41 7.24
C LEU A 61 -2.50 14.96 7.01
N ARG A 62 -2.72 13.78 6.42
CA ARG A 62 -4.04 13.20 6.22
C ARG A 62 -4.73 12.84 7.53
N GLU A 63 -4.00 12.25 8.49
CA GLU A 63 -4.56 11.96 9.83
C GLU A 63 -4.89 13.25 10.61
N ALA A 64 -4.24 14.37 10.31
CA ALA A 64 -4.61 15.70 10.84
C ALA A 64 -5.91 16.27 10.23
N GLY A 65 -6.61 15.49 9.40
CA GLY A 65 -7.88 15.85 8.77
C GLY A 65 -7.75 16.74 7.52
N LEU A 66 -6.56 16.83 6.92
CA LEU A 66 -6.36 17.51 5.64
C LEU A 66 -6.64 16.56 4.47
N SER A 67 -7.18 17.08 3.37
CA SER A 67 -7.12 16.39 2.08
C SER A 67 -5.74 16.60 1.47
N VAL A 68 -5.03 15.52 1.17
CA VAL A 68 -3.61 15.54 0.80
C VAL A 68 -3.37 14.87 -0.54
N GLY A 69 -2.75 15.62 -1.46
CA GLY A 69 -2.17 15.09 -2.69
C GLY A 69 -0.77 14.50 -2.46
N LEU A 70 -0.42 13.40 -3.13
CA LEU A 70 0.92 12.82 -3.13
C LEU A 70 1.37 12.51 -4.55
N TYR A 71 2.51 13.07 -4.94
CA TYR A 71 3.19 12.78 -6.19
C TYR A 71 4.52 12.06 -5.95
N THR A 72 4.68 10.85 -6.52
CA THR A 72 5.88 10.02 -6.32
C THR A 72 6.41 9.40 -7.61
N SER A 73 7.68 8.98 -7.58
CA SER A 73 8.30 8.31 -8.73
C SER A 73 9.46 7.38 -8.37
N PRO A 74 9.68 6.30 -9.15
CA PRO A 74 8.80 5.75 -10.19
C PRO A 74 7.57 5.03 -9.59
N HIS A 75 6.60 4.65 -10.43
CA HIS A 75 5.56 3.69 -10.04
C HIS A 75 6.08 2.26 -10.10
N LEU A 76 5.39 1.33 -9.43
CA LEU A 76 5.63 -0.11 -9.52
C LEU A 76 4.81 -0.71 -10.66
N SER A 77 3.48 -0.65 -10.61
CA SER A 77 2.61 -1.45 -11.49
C SER A 77 1.77 -0.64 -12.48
N ALA A 78 1.34 0.56 -12.08
CA ALA A 78 0.44 1.40 -12.89
C ALA A 78 0.83 2.89 -12.86
N LEU A 79 0.59 3.61 -13.96
CA LEU A 79 0.81 5.06 -14.03
C LEU A 79 0.05 5.82 -12.93
N ALA A 80 -1.16 5.37 -12.62
CA ALA A 80 -2.04 5.90 -11.58
C ALA A 80 -1.37 6.00 -10.20
N GLU A 81 -0.45 5.09 -9.85
CA GLU A 81 0.23 5.09 -8.55
C GLU A 81 1.04 6.35 -8.26
N ARG A 82 1.46 7.07 -9.32
CA ARG A 82 2.27 8.28 -9.20
C ARG A 82 1.51 9.43 -8.57
N VAL A 83 0.18 9.48 -8.74
CA VAL A 83 -0.67 10.58 -8.28
C VAL A 83 -1.71 9.98 -7.35
N ARG A 84 -1.66 10.37 -6.08
CA ARG A 84 -2.64 9.94 -5.08
C ARG A 84 -3.31 11.14 -4.44
N VAL A 85 -4.58 11.00 -4.09
CA VAL A 85 -5.33 11.93 -3.25
C VAL A 85 -5.95 11.13 -2.13
N ASP A 86 -5.65 11.49 -0.89
CA ASP A 86 -6.14 10.83 0.32
C ASP A 86 -5.84 9.31 0.31
N GLY A 87 -4.60 8.97 -0.04
CA GLY A 87 -4.13 7.60 -0.19
C GLY A 87 -4.60 6.85 -1.45
N ARG A 88 -5.61 7.36 -2.17
CA ARG A 88 -6.21 6.70 -3.35
C ARG A 88 -5.52 7.11 -4.65
N GLN A 89 -5.34 6.17 -5.57
CA GLN A 89 -4.72 6.42 -6.86
C GLN A 89 -5.65 7.24 -7.77
N MET A 90 -5.07 8.05 -8.66
CA MET A 90 -5.81 8.74 -9.72
C MET A 90 -6.50 7.74 -10.65
N THR A 91 -7.77 7.99 -11.00
CA THR A 91 -8.55 7.09 -11.88
C THR A 91 -7.98 7.04 -13.30
N GLU A 92 -8.15 5.90 -13.98
CA GLU A 92 -7.79 5.72 -15.38
C GLU A 92 -8.57 6.73 -16.26
N SER A 93 -9.83 7.04 -15.91
CA SER A 93 -10.65 8.06 -16.57
C SER A 93 -10.10 9.49 -16.40
N ALA A 94 -9.67 9.89 -15.20
CA ALA A 94 -9.10 11.21 -14.97
C ALA A 94 -7.79 11.41 -15.77
N ILE A 95 -6.97 10.36 -15.90
CA ILE A 95 -5.77 10.39 -16.74
C ILE A 95 -6.15 10.57 -18.22
N ALA A 96 -7.17 9.84 -18.70
CA ALA A 96 -7.65 9.96 -20.06
C ALA A 96 -8.16 11.37 -20.38
N ASP A 97 -8.94 11.95 -19.46
CA ASP A 97 -9.47 13.31 -19.58
C ASP A 97 -8.37 14.37 -19.57
N PHE A 98 -7.34 14.20 -18.75
CA PHE A 98 -6.16 15.07 -18.78
C PHE A 98 -5.49 15.04 -20.15
N VAL A 99 -5.16 13.84 -20.64
CA VAL A 99 -4.45 13.71 -21.91
C VAL A 99 -5.30 14.23 -23.07
N GLU A 100 -6.60 13.97 -23.08
CA GLU A 100 -7.51 14.50 -24.10
C GLU A 100 -7.48 16.03 -24.15
N ALA A 101 -7.44 16.68 -23.00
CA ALA A 101 -7.37 18.13 -22.90
C ALA A 101 -6.04 18.71 -23.43
N VAL A 102 -4.89 18.10 -23.09
CA VAL A 102 -3.57 18.69 -23.39
C VAL A 102 -2.93 18.20 -24.70
N ARG A 103 -3.37 17.05 -25.23
CA ARG A 103 -2.74 16.39 -26.38
C ARG A 103 -2.60 17.29 -27.62
N PRO A 104 -3.62 18.07 -28.05
CA PRO A 104 -3.47 18.97 -29.19
C PRO A 104 -2.35 20.00 -28.98
N TRP A 105 -2.30 20.60 -27.78
CA TRP A 105 -1.29 21.60 -27.43
C TRP A 105 0.12 21.00 -27.39
N LEU A 106 0.27 19.80 -26.82
CA LEU A 106 1.55 19.08 -26.77
C LEU A 106 2.08 18.75 -28.17
N ILE A 107 1.19 18.34 -29.10
CA ILE A 107 1.55 18.08 -30.49
C ILE A 107 2.03 19.36 -31.18
N ASP A 108 1.33 20.48 -30.97
CA ASP A 108 1.70 21.78 -31.55
C ASP A 108 3.06 22.27 -31.01
N ARG A 109 3.32 22.11 -29.70
CA ARG A 109 4.63 22.40 -29.08
C ARG A 109 5.75 21.53 -29.66
N ALA A 110 5.52 20.23 -29.78
CA ALA A 110 6.48 19.32 -30.39
C ALA A 110 6.77 19.71 -31.85
N ALA A 111 5.75 20.09 -32.63
CA ALA A 111 5.91 20.57 -34.00
C ALA A 111 6.68 21.90 -34.09
N ALA A 112 6.60 22.74 -33.05
CA ALA A 112 7.38 23.96 -32.90
C ALA A 112 8.83 23.75 -32.45
N GLY A 113 9.23 22.50 -32.15
CA GLY A 113 10.57 22.17 -31.67
C GLY A 113 10.77 22.29 -30.15
N GLU A 114 9.66 22.42 -29.42
CA GLU A 114 9.60 22.56 -27.96
C GLU A 114 8.85 21.38 -27.32
N PRO A 115 9.21 20.10 -27.60
CA PRO A 115 8.48 18.98 -27.02
C PRO A 115 8.68 18.92 -25.49
N LEU A 116 7.63 18.53 -24.78
CA LEU A 116 7.70 18.19 -23.37
C LEU A 116 8.04 16.72 -23.19
N THR A 117 8.75 16.43 -22.11
CA THR A 117 9.11 15.08 -21.67
C THR A 117 7.94 14.42 -20.94
N PHE A 118 8.01 13.10 -20.79
CA PHE A 118 7.06 12.33 -19.99
C PHE A 118 6.93 12.88 -18.57
N PHE A 119 8.05 13.18 -17.90
CA PHE A 119 8.05 13.63 -16.51
C PHE A 119 7.42 15.02 -16.35
N GLU A 120 7.67 15.95 -17.27
CA GLU A 120 7.03 17.29 -17.26
C GLU A 120 5.51 17.20 -17.41
N VAL A 121 5.03 16.36 -18.34
CA VAL A 121 3.59 16.23 -18.59
C VAL A 121 2.88 15.52 -17.43
N VAL A 122 3.49 14.48 -16.85
CA VAL A 122 2.93 13.76 -15.69
C VAL A 122 2.97 14.62 -14.43
N THR A 123 3.96 15.48 -14.26
CA THR A 123 3.99 16.44 -13.13
C THR A 123 2.85 17.45 -13.26
N ALA A 124 2.63 18.03 -14.45
CA ALA A 124 1.50 18.92 -14.69
C ALA A 124 0.14 18.23 -14.53
N MET A 125 0.06 16.93 -14.85
CA MET A 125 -1.12 16.10 -14.58
C MET A 125 -1.41 16.01 -13.09
N ALA A 126 -0.40 15.73 -12.27
CA ALA A 126 -0.53 15.67 -10.81
C ALA A 126 -1.01 17.01 -10.25
N VAL A 127 -0.37 18.12 -10.63
CA VAL A 127 -0.75 19.48 -10.19
C VAL A 127 -2.21 19.80 -10.56
N ARG A 128 -2.63 19.50 -11.80
CA ARG A 128 -4.03 19.71 -12.21
C ARG A 128 -4.99 18.83 -11.43
N GLU A 129 -4.62 17.60 -11.13
CA GLU A 129 -5.46 16.68 -10.36
C GLU A 129 -5.66 17.17 -8.92
N PHE A 130 -4.59 17.61 -8.26
CA PHE A 130 -4.65 18.19 -6.92
C PHE A 130 -5.57 19.42 -6.87
N ALA A 131 -5.46 20.32 -7.85
CA ALA A 131 -6.36 21.48 -7.95
C ALA A 131 -7.81 21.07 -8.28
N ARG A 132 -8.02 20.05 -9.12
CA ARG A 132 -9.35 19.54 -9.46
C ARG A 132 -10.06 18.93 -8.25
N ARG A 133 -9.30 18.25 -7.40
CA ARG A 133 -9.77 17.59 -6.19
C ARG A 133 -9.83 18.52 -4.97
N ASP A 134 -9.43 19.78 -5.13
CA ASP A 134 -9.44 20.81 -4.08
C ASP A 134 -8.70 20.37 -2.81
N VAL A 135 -7.51 19.76 -2.99
CA VAL A 135 -6.70 19.29 -1.86
C VAL A 135 -6.17 20.47 -1.05
N ASP A 136 -6.09 20.31 0.28
CA ASP A 136 -5.56 21.33 1.18
C ASP A 136 -4.05 21.53 0.99
N VAL A 137 -3.34 20.47 0.61
CA VAL A 137 -1.89 20.48 0.35
C VAL A 137 -1.47 19.30 -0.51
N ALA A 138 -0.43 19.46 -1.32
CA ALA A 138 0.17 18.38 -2.11
C ALA A 138 1.65 18.19 -1.81
N VAL A 139 2.05 16.95 -1.52
CA VAL A 139 3.44 16.51 -1.30
C VAL A 139 4.05 16.00 -2.60
N LEU A 140 5.13 16.64 -3.05
CA LEU A 140 5.82 16.33 -4.30
C LEU A 140 7.21 15.74 -4.01
N GLU A 141 7.40 14.48 -4.39
CA GLU A 141 8.74 13.90 -4.51
C GLU A 141 9.44 14.46 -5.75
N VAL A 142 10.62 15.05 -5.55
CA VAL A 142 11.48 15.51 -6.64
C VAL A 142 12.04 14.31 -7.39
N GLY A 143 11.92 14.32 -8.72
CA GLY A 143 12.38 13.23 -9.58
C GLY A 143 13.90 13.11 -9.63
N LEU A 144 14.58 14.17 -10.08
CA LEU A 144 16.04 14.19 -10.16
C LEU A 144 16.61 15.59 -9.84
N GLY A 145 17.57 15.64 -8.91
CA GLY A 145 18.19 16.89 -8.50
C GLY A 145 17.23 17.74 -7.66
N GLY A 146 16.80 18.87 -8.21
CA GLY A 146 15.96 19.87 -7.53
C GLY A 146 15.71 21.07 -8.43
N GLU A 147 16.74 21.91 -8.63
CA GLU A 147 16.66 23.19 -9.36
C GLU A 147 15.88 23.14 -10.70
N TYR A 148 16.11 22.11 -11.51
CA TYR A 148 15.55 21.99 -12.86
C TYR A 148 14.55 20.84 -12.99
N ASP A 149 14.13 20.26 -11.88
CA ASP A 149 13.12 19.23 -11.87
C ASP A 149 11.74 19.84 -12.20
N ALA A 150 10.87 19.07 -12.88
CA ALA A 150 9.56 19.58 -13.25
C ALA A 150 8.69 19.93 -12.03
N THR A 151 8.95 19.31 -10.89
CA THR A 151 8.25 19.62 -9.63
C THR A 151 8.57 21.00 -9.10
N SER A 152 9.69 21.61 -9.52
CA SER A 152 10.11 22.98 -9.13
C SER A 152 9.35 24.10 -9.84
N ALA A 153 8.30 23.77 -10.61
CA ALA A 153 7.40 24.72 -11.26
C ALA A 153 6.22 25.17 -10.37
N VAL A 154 6.29 24.91 -9.06
CA VAL A 154 5.30 25.31 -8.06
C VAL A 154 5.97 26.11 -6.95
N ASP A 155 5.16 26.86 -6.19
CA ASP A 155 5.63 27.62 -5.02
C ASP A 155 5.36 26.80 -3.74
N PRO A 156 6.41 26.25 -3.08
CA PRO A 156 6.21 25.42 -1.90
C PRO A 156 5.94 26.25 -0.64
N VAL A 157 5.17 25.69 0.29
CA VAL A 157 4.99 26.18 1.66
C VAL A 157 5.99 25.56 2.64
N ALA A 158 6.58 24.42 2.29
CA ALA A 158 7.68 23.79 3.01
C ALA A 158 8.52 22.93 2.06
N THR A 159 9.81 22.79 2.35
CA THR A 159 10.74 22.00 1.52
C THR A 159 11.61 21.09 2.36
N ALA A 160 12.13 20.01 1.78
CA ALA A 160 13.07 19.13 2.46
C ALA A 160 14.19 18.61 1.55
N VAL A 161 15.39 18.50 2.11
CA VAL A 161 16.50 17.72 1.54
C VAL A 161 16.85 16.61 2.53
N THR A 162 16.41 15.39 2.24
CA THR A 162 16.55 14.22 3.14
C THR A 162 18.03 13.88 3.42
N ASN A 163 18.79 13.52 2.39
CA ASN A 163 20.24 13.26 2.45
C ASN A 163 20.87 13.48 1.07
N VAL A 164 22.20 13.47 1.01
CA VAL A 164 22.99 13.59 -0.22
C VAL A 164 24.04 12.48 -0.24
N SER A 165 24.10 11.73 -1.34
CA SER A 165 25.16 10.74 -1.63
C SER A 165 25.59 10.87 -3.08
N LEU A 166 26.72 10.25 -3.45
CA LEU A 166 27.15 10.15 -4.84
C LEU A 166 26.16 9.26 -5.61
N GLU A 167 25.38 9.87 -6.48
CA GLU A 167 24.41 9.23 -7.36
C GLU A 167 24.23 10.08 -8.61
N HIS A 168 23.85 9.46 -9.73
CA HIS A 168 23.60 10.18 -10.98
C HIS A 168 24.73 11.15 -11.35
N THR A 169 25.98 10.75 -11.14
CA THR A 169 27.16 11.62 -11.27
C THR A 169 27.32 12.18 -12.69
N ASP A 170 26.90 11.41 -13.69
CA ASP A 170 26.81 11.85 -15.09
C ASP A 170 25.88 13.07 -15.33
N VAL A 171 24.99 13.38 -14.39
CA VAL A 171 23.96 14.42 -14.51
C VAL A 171 24.06 15.50 -13.44
N LEU A 172 24.29 15.13 -12.17
CA LEU A 172 24.23 16.04 -11.03
C LEU A 172 25.60 16.57 -10.57
N GLY A 173 26.70 15.96 -11.02
CA GLY A 173 28.06 16.30 -10.63
C GLY A 173 28.81 15.13 -10.00
N ASP A 174 30.13 15.26 -9.93
CA ASP A 174 31.02 14.20 -9.46
C ASP A 174 31.34 14.32 -7.96
N THR A 175 30.76 15.31 -7.27
CA THR A 175 31.04 15.64 -5.87
C THR A 175 29.76 15.81 -5.03
N ILE A 176 29.87 15.58 -3.72
CA ILE A 176 28.77 15.79 -2.76
C ILE A 176 28.30 17.24 -2.78
N ALA A 177 29.22 18.21 -2.82
CA ALA A 177 28.87 19.63 -2.88
C ALA A 177 28.06 20.03 -4.13
N GLU A 178 28.41 19.53 -5.31
CA GLU A 178 27.67 19.82 -6.55
C GLU A 178 26.24 19.25 -6.47
N ILE A 179 26.11 18.00 -6.04
CA ILE A 179 24.82 17.32 -5.89
C ILE A 179 23.96 18.02 -4.83
N ALA A 180 24.54 18.36 -3.68
CA ALA A 180 23.86 19.08 -2.60
C ALA A 180 23.33 20.43 -3.08
N ARG A 181 24.14 21.18 -3.84
CA ARG A 181 23.75 22.50 -4.36
C ARG A 181 22.54 22.42 -5.30
N THR A 182 22.51 21.45 -6.21
CA THR A 182 21.37 21.27 -7.12
C THR A 182 20.10 20.86 -6.37
N LYS A 183 20.21 20.01 -5.34
CA LYS A 183 19.07 19.57 -4.53
C LYS A 183 18.55 20.70 -3.63
N ALA A 184 19.43 21.48 -3.01
CA ALA A 184 19.05 22.56 -2.09
C ALA A 184 18.37 23.75 -2.78
N ARG A 185 18.48 23.88 -4.11
CA ARG A 185 17.84 24.95 -4.88
C ARG A 185 16.31 24.87 -4.99
N ILE A 186 15.70 23.86 -4.39
CA ILE A 186 14.25 23.88 -4.10
C ILE A 186 13.90 24.90 -3.00
N ALA A 187 14.89 25.40 -2.24
CA ALA A 187 14.69 26.37 -1.18
C ALA A 187 13.95 27.61 -1.70
N HIS A 188 12.94 28.04 -0.94
CA HIS A 188 12.08 29.17 -1.28
C HIS A 188 12.08 30.19 -0.13
N PRO A 189 12.14 31.52 -0.39
CA PRO A 189 12.24 32.56 0.65
C PRO A 189 11.13 32.51 1.70
N ASP A 190 9.92 32.10 1.30
CA ASP A 190 8.76 32.05 2.17
C ASP A 190 8.49 30.64 2.74
N ALA A 191 9.38 29.67 2.50
CA ALA A 191 9.22 28.29 2.93
C ALA A 191 10.40 27.84 3.81
N PRO A 192 10.17 27.21 4.98
CA PRO A 192 11.22 26.55 5.72
C PRO A 192 11.77 25.35 4.93
N LEU A 193 13.07 25.09 5.12
CA LEU A 193 13.76 23.93 4.58
C LEU A 193 14.15 22.97 5.71
N VAL A 194 13.63 21.75 5.68
CA VAL A 194 14.01 20.66 6.59
C VAL A 194 15.17 19.88 5.99
N THR A 195 16.19 19.53 6.77
CA THR A 195 17.28 18.70 6.25
C THR A 195 17.87 17.77 7.30
N ALA A 196 18.19 16.55 6.87
CA ALA A 196 19.02 15.60 7.60
C ALA A 196 20.38 15.38 6.92
N CYS A 197 20.82 16.33 6.09
CA CYS A 197 22.18 16.33 5.55
C CYS A 197 23.21 16.55 6.68
N GLU A 198 24.41 16.00 6.46
CA GLU A 198 25.54 16.07 7.37
C GLU A 198 26.81 16.50 6.62
N GLY A 199 27.83 16.94 7.36
CA GLY A 199 29.13 17.33 6.82
C GLY A 199 29.04 18.38 5.70
N GLU A 200 29.84 18.19 4.65
CA GLU A 200 29.91 19.10 3.49
C GLU A 200 28.53 19.36 2.84
N ALA A 201 27.65 18.35 2.80
CA ALA A 201 26.31 18.52 2.25
C ALA A 201 25.46 19.48 3.08
N LEU A 202 25.54 19.42 4.40
CA LEU A 202 24.81 20.33 5.30
C LEU A 202 25.27 21.77 5.11
N ASP A 203 26.58 21.99 4.98
CA ASP A 203 27.15 23.31 4.77
C ASP A 203 26.63 23.94 3.48
N VAL A 204 26.61 23.16 2.38
CA VAL A 204 26.07 23.62 1.10
C VAL A 204 24.56 23.86 1.18
N VAL A 205 23.80 23.01 1.85
CA VAL A 205 22.36 23.21 2.04
C VAL A 205 22.08 24.50 2.81
N ARG A 206 22.83 24.77 3.89
CA ARG A 206 22.73 26.02 4.67
C ARG A 206 23.11 27.25 3.85
N GLU A 207 24.18 27.16 3.06
CA GLU A 207 24.58 28.23 2.14
C GLU A 207 23.44 28.58 1.17
N VAL A 208 22.93 27.58 0.43
CA VAL A 208 21.88 27.78 -0.58
C VAL A 208 20.56 28.24 0.05
N ALA A 209 20.16 27.67 1.19
CA ALA A 209 18.97 28.12 1.91
C ALA A 209 19.13 29.56 2.41
N GLY A 210 20.31 29.94 2.91
CA GLY A 210 20.63 31.30 3.31
C GLY A 210 20.59 32.29 2.14
N GLU A 211 21.07 31.91 0.96
CA GLU A 211 20.96 32.70 -0.29
C GLU A 211 19.49 32.90 -0.71
N ALA A 212 18.66 31.88 -0.54
CA ALA A 212 17.23 31.94 -0.82
C ALA A 212 16.42 32.66 0.27
N GLY A 213 16.97 32.82 1.48
CA GLY A 213 16.25 33.35 2.64
C GLY A 213 15.36 32.33 3.36
N ALA A 214 15.54 31.04 3.10
CA ALA A 214 14.76 29.95 3.67
C ALA A 214 15.27 29.55 5.07
N PRO A 215 14.45 29.58 6.13
CA PRO A 215 14.84 29.09 7.45
C PRO A 215 15.13 27.59 7.44
N VAL A 216 16.30 27.18 7.94
CA VAL A 216 16.70 25.76 7.98
C VAL A 216 16.30 25.12 9.31
N THR A 217 15.56 24.00 9.23
CA THR A 217 15.28 23.09 10.35
C THR A 217 16.17 21.86 10.22
N ARG A 218 17.10 21.67 11.16
CA ARG A 218 18.01 20.52 11.16
C ARG A 218 17.39 19.31 11.87
N VAL A 219 17.47 18.16 11.22
CA VAL A 219 17.15 16.83 11.76
C VAL A 219 18.44 16.03 11.87
N VAL A 220 18.59 15.26 12.94
CA VAL A 220 19.73 14.33 13.14
C VAL A 220 19.19 12.95 13.47
N GLY A 221 19.77 11.89 12.91
CA GLY A 221 19.38 10.51 13.20
C GLY A 221 20.52 9.69 13.83
N ASP A 222 20.20 8.52 14.36
CA ASP A 222 21.21 7.53 14.77
C ASP A 222 22.10 7.15 13.58
N GLY A 223 23.36 7.55 13.63
CA GLY A 223 24.33 7.37 12.53
C GLY A 223 25.27 8.57 12.36
N ALA A 224 24.95 9.72 12.95
CA ALA A 224 25.68 10.98 12.85
C ALA A 224 27.12 10.98 13.41
N SER A 225 27.68 9.84 13.85
CA SER A 225 29.04 9.77 14.39
C SER A 225 29.96 8.67 13.82
N GLU A 226 29.56 7.92 12.78
CA GLU A 226 30.40 6.81 12.25
C GLU A 226 30.77 6.92 10.77
N ALA A 227 30.59 8.09 10.14
CA ALA A 227 31.22 8.39 8.84
C ALA A 227 32.50 9.21 9.04
N ALA A 228 33.46 8.68 9.81
CA ALA A 228 34.84 9.11 9.76
C ALA A 228 35.63 8.10 8.91
N ASP A 229 36.45 8.62 7.99
CA ASP A 229 37.33 7.91 7.07
C ASP A 229 37.93 6.60 7.64
N PRO A 230 37.92 5.47 6.91
CA PRO A 230 38.70 4.30 7.29
C PRO A 230 40.21 4.44 7.01
N ASP A 231 40.69 5.61 6.60
CA ASP A 231 42.05 5.80 6.08
C ASP A 231 42.88 6.74 6.97
N ASP A 232 43.00 6.40 8.25
CA ASP A 232 44.19 6.75 9.05
C ASP A 232 44.25 5.88 10.31
N SER A 233 44.74 4.64 10.17
CA SER A 233 45.28 3.91 11.31
C SER A 233 46.41 2.97 10.89
N ASP A 234 47.55 3.57 10.60
CA ASP A 234 48.84 2.89 10.75
C ASP A 234 49.73 3.80 11.60
N GLU A 235 49.93 3.45 12.87
CA GLU A 235 51.26 3.31 13.48
C GLU A 235 51.18 2.86 14.96
N ASP A 236 51.66 1.63 15.17
CA ASP A 236 52.46 1.13 16.30
C ASP A 236 51.93 1.26 17.74
N THR A 237 51.26 0.19 18.19
CA THR A 237 51.18 -0.17 19.62
C THR A 237 52.37 -1.05 20.02
N GLU A 238 53.50 -0.43 20.38
CA GLU A 238 54.50 -1.09 21.24
C GLU A 238 54.20 -0.74 22.70
N ALA A 239 53.95 -1.78 23.48
CA ALA A 239 53.78 -1.73 24.91
C ALA A 239 55.11 -1.38 25.59
N ASP A 240 55.10 -0.40 26.50
CA ASP A 240 56.06 -0.39 27.61
C ASP A 240 55.41 0.12 28.89
N ASP A 241 55.51 -0.72 29.92
CA ASP A 241 55.12 -0.49 31.29
C ASP A 241 56.13 0.47 31.94
N SER A 242 55.67 1.54 32.59
CA SER A 242 56.24 1.96 33.88
C SER A 242 55.40 3.01 34.58
N ASP A 243 54.97 2.63 35.79
CA ASP A 243 54.57 3.50 36.89
C ASP A 243 55.54 4.69 37.09
N GLU A 244 55.00 5.86 37.46
CA GLU A 244 55.42 6.57 38.69
C GLU A 244 54.55 7.82 38.98
N ASP A 245 54.04 7.86 40.20
CA ASP A 245 53.42 8.98 40.90
C ASP A 245 54.41 10.16 41.10
N ALA A 246 53.92 11.41 41.01
CA ALA A 246 54.29 12.57 41.86
C ALA A 246 53.58 13.84 41.36
N GLU A 247 52.60 14.37 42.11
CA GLU A 247 52.75 15.50 43.06
C GLU A 247 52.90 16.89 42.38
N ALA A 248 51.81 17.65 42.55
CA ALA A 248 51.64 19.10 42.62
C ALA A 248 52.89 20.01 42.63
N ASP A 249 52.80 21.14 41.93
CA ASP A 249 53.07 22.44 42.55
C ASP A 249 52.35 23.59 41.83
N ASP A 250 51.73 24.44 42.64
CA ASP A 250 51.18 25.75 42.30
C ASP A 250 52.31 26.75 42.11
N SER A 251 52.21 27.65 41.12
CA SER A 251 52.57 29.05 41.35
C SER A 251 52.14 29.97 40.20
N ASP A 252 51.25 30.90 40.55
CA ASP A 252 51.04 32.19 39.90
C ASP A 252 52.37 32.94 39.65
N GLU A 253 52.48 33.67 38.54
CA GLU A 253 52.90 35.08 38.55
C GLU A 253 52.73 35.78 37.19
N ASP A 254 52.15 36.97 37.27
CA ASP A 254 51.87 37.94 36.21
C ASP A 254 53.13 38.49 35.51
N ALA A 255 53.09 38.62 34.17
CA ALA A 255 53.84 39.63 33.43
C ALA A 255 53.25 39.90 32.02
N GLU A 256 52.66 41.08 31.82
CA GLU A 256 52.50 41.76 30.51
C GLU A 256 53.73 42.63 30.19
N PRO A 257 53.85 43.24 28.98
CA PRO A 257 53.57 42.76 27.63
C PRO A 257 54.81 42.95 26.72
N ASP A 258 54.87 42.30 25.55
CA ASP A 258 55.79 42.75 24.49
C ASP A 258 55.15 42.62 23.10
N GLU A 259 55.09 43.75 22.41
CA GLU A 259 54.64 43.87 21.03
C GLU A 259 55.74 43.34 20.09
N ARG A 260 55.40 42.41 19.18
CA ARG A 260 55.59 42.53 17.72
C ARG A 260 55.62 41.17 17.00
N ASP A 261 54.86 41.16 15.92
CA ASP A 261 55.25 40.80 14.55
C ASP A 261 54.49 39.63 13.92
N GLU A 262 54.15 39.90 12.67
CA GLU A 262 53.23 39.21 11.80
C GLU A 262 53.78 37.85 11.35
N GLY A 263 52.94 36.82 11.43
CA GLY A 263 53.19 35.50 10.86
C GLY A 263 51.87 34.77 10.70
N ALA A 264 51.24 34.96 9.55
CA ALA A 264 50.01 34.27 9.16
C ALA A 264 50.27 32.76 9.03
N ASP A 265 49.49 31.96 9.76
CA ASP A 265 49.25 30.55 9.48
C ASP A 265 47.75 30.30 9.70
N PRO A 266 46.94 30.05 8.65
CA PRO A 266 45.54 29.72 8.80
C PRO A 266 45.40 28.20 8.73
N THR A 267 45.61 27.52 9.85
CA THR A 267 45.20 26.11 10.03
C THR A 267 44.58 25.95 11.41
N ASP A 268 43.42 26.56 11.58
CA ASP A 268 42.40 26.07 12.51
C ASP A 268 41.06 26.52 11.95
N SER A 269 40.31 25.56 11.41
CA SER A 269 38.90 25.77 11.10
C SER A 269 38.15 25.86 12.42
N ASP A 270 37.92 27.08 12.88
CA ASP A 270 36.92 27.41 13.89
C ASP A 270 35.54 26.98 13.34
N ALA A 271 35.19 25.70 13.48
CA ALA A 271 33.82 25.25 13.36
C ALA A 271 33.07 25.81 14.57
N GLU A 272 32.22 26.82 14.34
CA GLU A 272 31.24 27.23 15.35
C GLU A 272 30.47 25.97 15.80
N PRO A 273 30.20 25.80 17.11
CA PRO A 273 29.40 24.69 17.57
C PRO A 273 28.04 24.77 16.89
N ASP A 274 27.75 23.77 16.06
CA ASP A 274 26.50 23.62 15.35
C ASP A 274 25.29 23.92 16.26
N ASP A 275 24.35 24.73 15.78
CA ASP A 275 23.08 24.93 16.47
C ASP A 275 22.44 23.55 16.79
N PRO A 276 21.87 23.37 18.00
CA PRO A 276 21.26 22.12 18.39
C PRO A 276 20.16 21.73 17.39
N PRO A 277 20.07 20.44 17.00
CA PRO A 277 19.06 20.03 16.03
C PRO A 277 17.65 20.25 16.60
N ALA A 278 16.74 20.66 15.73
CA ALA A 278 15.33 20.84 16.10
C ALA A 278 14.65 19.49 16.37
N PHE A 279 15.09 18.45 15.65
CA PHE A 279 14.64 17.07 15.82
C PHE A 279 15.83 16.12 15.86
N ALA A 280 15.81 15.21 16.82
CA ALA A 280 16.70 14.05 16.85
C ALA A 280 15.85 12.78 16.76
N ALA A 281 16.35 11.77 16.05
CA ALA A 281 15.67 10.49 15.84
C ALA A 281 16.57 9.32 16.23
N SER A 282 16.06 8.41 17.05
CA SER A 282 16.70 7.13 17.34
C SER A 282 15.86 5.96 16.83
N TYR A 283 16.54 4.91 16.39
CA TYR A 283 15.92 3.67 15.97
C TYR A 283 15.93 2.69 17.14
N GLU A 284 14.74 2.36 17.66
CA GLU A 284 14.57 1.51 18.84
C GLU A 284 14.53 0.02 18.47
N GLY A 285 14.51 -0.30 17.18
CA GLY A 285 14.52 -1.67 16.67
C GLY A 285 13.16 -2.13 16.15
N ARG A 286 13.14 -3.35 15.60
CA ARG A 286 11.91 -4.00 15.14
C ARG A 286 11.03 -4.39 16.33
N VAL A 287 9.72 -4.17 16.17
CA VAL A 287 8.69 -4.65 17.10
C VAL A 287 7.82 -5.76 16.51
N SER A 288 7.88 -5.94 15.19
CA SER A 288 7.29 -7.08 14.48
C SER A 288 8.16 -7.48 13.27
N ALA A 289 7.68 -8.38 12.43
CA ALA A 289 8.32 -8.70 11.15
C ALA A 289 8.36 -7.49 10.19
N THR A 290 7.36 -6.60 10.26
CA THR A 290 7.13 -5.51 9.31
C THR A 290 7.33 -4.11 9.90
N ASP A 291 7.34 -3.99 11.23
CA ASP A 291 7.26 -2.70 11.92
C ASP A 291 8.44 -2.49 12.86
N ALA A 292 8.82 -1.23 13.02
CA ALA A 292 9.84 -0.77 13.96
C ALA A 292 9.30 0.34 14.86
N GLU A 293 10.00 0.56 15.98
CA GLU A 293 9.82 1.74 16.82
C GLU A 293 10.94 2.75 16.58
N VAL A 294 10.56 4.02 16.59
CA VAL A 294 11.47 5.17 16.49
C VAL A 294 11.15 6.14 17.61
N ALA A 295 12.17 6.69 18.25
CA ALA A 295 11.99 7.75 19.23
C ALA A 295 12.42 9.09 18.63
N LEU A 296 11.58 10.11 18.82
CA LEU A 296 11.87 11.49 18.47
C LEU A 296 12.16 12.29 19.73
N ALA A 297 13.08 13.26 19.62
CA ALA A 297 13.38 14.25 20.63
C ALA A 297 13.53 15.65 20.02
N GLY A 298 13.39 16.70 20.84
CA GLY A 298 13.50 18.10 20.41
C GLY A 298 12.15 18.81 20.42
N GLU A 299 11.72 19.35 19.28
CA GLU A 299 10.41 20.02 19.16
C GLU A 299 9.24 19.06 19.38
N ARG A 300 9.42 17.77 19.07
CA ARG A 300 8.51 16.68 19.45
C ARG A 300 9.25 15.57 20.17
N GLU A 301 8.63 15.04 21.21
CA GLU A 301 9.18 13.97 22.05
C GLU A 301 8.19 12.81 22.12
N GLY A 302 8.64 11.60 21.83
CA GLY A 302 7.81 10.40 21.93
C GLY A 302 8.38 9.20 21.18
N THR A 303 7.79 8.04 21.43
CA THR A 303 8.07 6.80 20.68
C THR A 303 6.90 6.52 19.74
N TYR A 304 7.22 6.24 18.49
CA TYR A 304 6.27 6.06 17.40
C TYR A 304 6.55 4.75 16.68
N ARG A 305 5.49 4.07 16.26
CA ARG A 305 5.56 2.87 15.44
C ARG A 305 5.55 3.26 13.97
N ILE A 306 6.40 2.64 13.15
CA ILE A 306 6.44 2.83 11.69
C ILE A 306 6.43 1.46 10.99
N PRO A 307 5.67 1.28 9.90
CA PRO A 307 5.65 0.04 9.10
C PRO A 307 6.80 0.04 8.07
N LEU A 308 7.97 0.54 8.47
CA LEU A 308 9.18 0.65 7.67
C LEU A 308 10.38 0.32 8.57
N VAL A 309 11.02 -0.82 8.32
CA VAL A 309 12.14 -1.28 9.14
C VAL A 309 13.49 -0.74 8.65
N GLY A 310 14.45 -0.69 9.58
CA GLY A 310 15.83 -0.27 9.33
C GLY A 310 16.12 1.14 9.86
N ARG A 311 17.33 1.30 10.41
CA ARG A 311 17.79 2.53 11.10
C ARG A 311 17.55 3.83 10.33
N HIS A 312 17.79 3.82 9.03
CA HIS A 312 17.61 5.00 8.15
C HIS A 312 16.16 5.52 8.11
N GLN A 313 15.17 4.70 8.46
CA GLN A 313 13.77 5.11 8.50
C GLN A 313 13.46 6.00 9.71
N ALA A 314 14.24 5.93 10.80
CA ALA A 314 14.11 6.87 11.92
C ALA A 314 14.37 8.32 11.47
N THR A 315 15.42 8.53 10.68
CA THR A 315 15.72 9.84 10.08
C THR A 315 14.62 10.28 9.12
N ASN A 316 14.09 9.38 8.28
CA ASN A 316 12.99 9.71 7.36
C ASN A 316 11.71 10.08 8.12
N ALA A 317 11.40 9.39 9.22
CA ALA A 317 10.26 9.70 10.09
C ALA A 317 10.42 11.07 10.74
N ALA A 318 11.61 11.40 11.26
CA ALA A 318 11.85 12.72 11.84
C ALA A 318 11.80 13.86 10.80
N VAL A 319 12.32 13.64 9.59
CA VAL A 319 12.16 14.58 8.48
C VAL A 319 10.68 14.76 8.13
N ALA A 320 9.91 13.69 8.08
CA ALA A 320 8.49 13.74 7.76
C ALA A 320 7.68 14.49 8.84
N VAL A 321 7.93 14.22 10.13
CA VAL A 321 7.26 14.93 11.24
C VAL A 321 7.64 16.41 11.26
N ALA A 322 8.93 16.73 11.11
CA ALA A 322 9.37 18.12 11.03
C ALA A 322 8.72 18.84 9.84
N LEU A 323 8.63 18.17 8.69
CA LEU A 323 8.00 18.73 7.49
C LEU A 323 6.49 18.92 7.67
N ALA A 324 5.80 17.94 8.26
CA ALA A 324 4.38 18.03 8.59
C ALA A 324 4.10 19.17 9.58
N ASP A 325 4.94 19.35 10.61
CA ASP A 325 4.84 20.47 11.56
C ASP A 325 4.95 21.84 10.87
N ARG A 326 5.91 21.97 9.96
CA ARG A 326 6.11 23.23 9.21
C ARG A 326 4.95 23.49 8.24
N THR A 327 4.45 22.45 7.58
CA THR A 327 3.29 22.54 6.69
C THR A 327 2.03 22.91 7.47
N ALA A 328 1.73 22.23 8.56
CA ALA A 328 0.57 22.52 9.41
C ALA A 328 0.62 23.96 9.94
N ALA A 329 1.80 24.44 10.36
CA ALA A 329 1.99 25.83 10.75
C ALA A 329 1.73 26.84 9.60
N ALA A 330 2.16 26.53 8.38
CA ALA A 330 1.91 27.36 7.20
C ALA A 330 0.41 27.42 6.84
N LEU A 331 -0.29 26.29 6.96
CA LEU A 331 -1.73 26.15 6.68
C LEU A 331 -2.62 26.63 7.85
N ARG A 332 -2.03 26.81 9.04
CA ARG A 332 -2.73 27.13 10.31
C ARG A 332 -3.70 26.02 10.74
N THR A 333 -3.24 24.79 10.59
CA THR A 333 -3.91 23.57 11.05
C THR A 333 -3.20 23.07 12.32
N ASP A 334 -3.98 22.58 13.28
CA ASP A 334 -3.41 21.94 14.47
C ASP A 334 -2.97 20.53 14.12
N LEU A 335 -1.75 20.15 14.51
CA LEU A 335 -1.22 18.80 14.35
C LEU A 335 -0.91 18.24 15.74
N ASP A 336 -1.76 17.35 16.23
CA ASP A 336 -1.61 16.79 17.56
C ASP A 336 -0.72 15.52 17.57
N ASP A 337 -0.38 15.04 18.76
CA ASP A 337 0.49 13.87 18.92
C ASP A 337 -0.18 12.56 18.44
N ARG A 338 -1.52 12.50 18.46
CA ARG A 338 -2.27 11.35 17.95
C ARG A 338 -2.20 11.30 16.43
N ASP A 339 -2.38 12.43 15.74
CA ASP A 339 -2.29 12.52 14.28
C ASP A 339 -0.91 12.05 13.79
N VAL A 340 0.15 12.47 14.47
CA VAL A 340 1.52 12.02 14.19
C VAL A 340 1.68 10.51 14.41
N ARG A 341 1.18 10.00 15.54
CA ARG A 341 1.27 8.56 15.87
C ARG A 341 0.51 7.69 14.87
N ASP A 342 -0.74 8.03 14.60
CA ASP A 342 -1.60 7.28 13.68
C ASP A 342 -1.06 7.40 12.25
N GLY A 343 -0.59 8.58 11.85
CA GLY A 343 -0.03 8.85 10.52
C GLY A 343 1.23 8.06 10.25
N LEU A 344 2.18 8.05 11.19
CA LEU A 344 3.41 7.26 11.08
C LEU A 344 3.13 5.75 11.07
N ALA A 345 2.20 5.27 11.90
CA ALA A 345 1.86 3.85 12.01
C ALA A 345 1.17 3.29 10.75
N ARG A 346 0.46 4.12 9.98
CA ARG A 346 -0.29 3.73 8.77
C ARG A 346 0.48 3.94 7.45
N ALA A 347 1.71 4.44 7.51
CA ALA A 347 2.48 4.85 6.34
C ALA A 347 3.21 3.70 5.61
N THR A 348 2.47 2.73 5.08
CA THR A 348 3.05 1.61 4.31
C THR A 348 3.64 2.09 2.97
N TRP A 349 4.80 1.56 2.59
CA TRP A 349 5.49 1.91 1.33
C TRP A 349 6.11 0.68 0.63
N PRO A 350 5.46 0.14 -0.42
CA PRO A 350 5.93 -1.06 -1.11
C PRO A 350 7.36 -0.95 -1.69
N GLY A 351 8.10 -2.06 -1.69
CA GLY A 351 9.46 -2.14 -2.21
C GLY A 351 10.55 -1.45 -1.40
N ARG A 352 10.28 -1.13 -0.12
CA ARG A 352 11.27 -0.69 0.87
C ARG A 352 11.30 -1.70 2.02
N PHE A 353 12.23 -2.65 1.96
CA PHE A 353 12.29 -3.79 2.85
C PHE A 353 10.89 -4.39 3.09
N GLU A 354 10.16 -4.64 2.00
CA GLU A 354 8.77 -5.12 2.09
C GLU A 354 8.82 -6.62 2.41
N VAL A 355 8.56 -6.96 3.68
CA VAL A 355 8.32 -8.35 4.08
C VAL A 355 6.98 -8.77 3.52
N VAL A 356 6.97 -9.82 2.69
CA VAL A 356 5.75 -10.36 2.07
C VAL A 356 5.39 -11.73 2.63
N ASP A 357 6.31 -12.40 3.31
CA ASP A 357 6.11 -13.70 3.93
C ASP A 357 7.04 -13.87 5.14
N THR A 358 6.65 -14.69 6.12
CA THR A 358 7.42 -14.88 7.35
C THR A 358 8.01 -16.28 7.50
N ALA A 359 7.57 -17.26 6.70
CA ALA A 359 8.10 -18.63 6.75
C ALA A 359 8.02 -19.34 5.37
N PRO A 360 9.09 -19.30 4.55
CA PRO A 360 10.36 -18.61 4.77
C PRO A 360 10.19 -17.09 4.81
N LEU A 361 11.08 -16.39 5.53
CA LEU A 361 11.11 -14.93 5.52
C LEU A 361 11.37 -14.46 4.07
N THR A 362 10.38 -13.83 3.44
CA THR A 362 10.49 -13.36 2.06
C THR A 362 10.43 -11.84 2.01
N VAL A 363 11.48 -11.21 1.49
CA VAL A 363 11.66 -9.75 1.46
C VAL A 363 11.81 -9.25 0.03
N LEU A 364 11.11 -8.18 -0.32
CA LEU A 364 11.24 -7.46 -1.59
C LEU A 364 11.85 -6.07 -1.35
N ASP A 365 12.97 -5.76 -1.99
CA ASP A 365 13.62 -4.45 -1.84
C ASP A 365 14.16 -3.87 -3.15
N GLY A 366 13.99 -2.55 -3.31
CA GLY A 366 14.40 -1.79 -4.49
C GLY A 366 15.86 -1.32 -4.52
N ALA A 367 16.72 -1.74 -3.57
CA ALA A 367 18.14 -1.40 -3.55
C ALA A 367 18.81 -1.80 -4.87
N HIS A 368 19.51 -0.84 -5.47
CA HIS A 368 20.03 -0.96 -6.84
C HIS A 368 21.41 -0.30 -7.01
N ASN A 369 22.05 0.05 -5.89
CA ASN A 369 23.38 0.63 -5.84
C ASN A 369 24.10 0.12 -4.57
N PRO A 370 25.43 0.29 -4.46
CA PRO A 370 26.21 -0.25 -3.35
C PRO A 370 25.82 0.31 -1.98
N ALA A 371 25.50 1.61 -1.89
CA ALA A 371 25.09 2.23 -0.63
C ALA A 371 23.75 1.67 -0.13
N ALA A 372 22.77 1.54 -1.02
CA ALA A 372 21.47 0.95 -0.71
C ALA A 372 21.60 -0.55 -0.34
N ALA A 373 22.48 -1.30 -1.02
CA ALA A 373 22.76 -2.69 -0.70
C ALA A 373 23.35 -2.87 0.70
N ARG A 374 24.27 -1.99 1.14
CA ARG A 374 24.81 -1.97 2.51
C ARG A 374 23.72 -1.68 3.55
N THR A 375 22.86 -0.70 3.29
CA THR A 375 21.73 -0.38 4.16
C THR A 375 20.75 -1.54 4.27
N LEU A 376 20.47 -2.22 3.15
CA LEU A 376 19.65 -3.42 3.11
C LEU A 376 20.29 -4.56 3.91
N ALA A 377 21.58 -4.82 3.74
CA ALA A 377 22.31 -5.85 4.49
C ALA A 377 22.26 -5.59 6.00
N ALA A 378 22.45 -4.33 6.42
CA ALA A 378 22.35 -3.94 7.82
C ALA A 378 20.93 -4.14 8.39
N THR A 379 19.90 -3.88 7.60
CA THR A 379 18.50 -4.10 8.01
C THR A 379 18.17 -5.60 8.07
N LEU A 380 18.65 -6.38 7.10
CA LEU A 380 18.43 -7.83 7.08
C LEU A 380 19.12 -8.54 8.24
N ALA A 381 20.27 -8.02 8.71
CA ALA A 381 20.98 -8.54 9.86
C ALA A 381 20.18 -8.45 11.18
N GLU A 382 19.08 -7.70 11.22
CA GLU A 382 18.15 -7.67 12.36
C GLU A 382 17.23 -8.90 12.41
N TYR A 383 17.21 -9.74 11.37
CA TYR A 383 16.35 -10.92 11.27
C TYR A 383 17.15 -12.21 11.47
N ASP A 384 16.55 -13.15 12.20
CA ASP A 384 17.08 -14.50 12.36
C ASP A 384 16.62 -15.37 11.19
N TYR A 385 17.56 -16.01 10.49
CA TYR A 385 17.31 -17.01 9.45
C TYR A 385 18.51 -17.97 9.34
N ASP A 386 18.27 -19.17 8.82
CA ASP A 386 19.29 -20.22 8.68
C ASP A 386 20.14 -20.01 7.41
N ASP A 387 19.55 -20.11 6.22
CA ASP A 387 20.20 -19.83 4.94
C ASP A 387 19.53 -18.68 4.17
N LEU A 388 20.33 -17.91 3.40
CA LEU A 388 19.82 -16.86 2.50
C LEU A 388 19.79 -17.34 1.04
N HIS A 389 18.63 -17.17 0.40
CA HIS A 389 18.39 -17.40 -1.02
C HIS A 389 18.12 -16.08 -1.74
N LEU A 390 19.05 -15.66 -2.60
CA LEU A 390 18.97 -14.37 -3.29
C LEU A 390 18.25 -14.48 -4.64
N VAL A 391 17.37 -13.54 -4.95
CA VAL A 391 16.81 -13.29 -6.29
C VAL A 391 17.32 -11.92 -6.75
N TYR A 392 18.19 -11.90 -7.76
CA TYR A 392 18.88 -10.67 -8.17
C TYR A 392 18.57 -10.26 -9.60
N ALA A 393 18.06 -9.03 -9.75
CA ALA A 393 17.67 -8.44 -11.01
C ALA A 393 17.99 -6.94 -11.03
N ALA A 394 18.91 -6.52 -11.90
CA ALA A 394 19.42 -5.14 -11.96
C ALA A 394 19.44 -4.57 -13.39
N MET A 395 19.62 -3.25 -13.50
CA MET A 395 19.69 -2.52 -14.77
C MET A 395 21.14 -2.43 -15.28
N HIS A 396 21.37 -2.43 -16.60
CA HIS A 396 22.72 -2.48 -17.18
C HIS A 396 23.63 -1.28 -16.86
N ASP A 397 23.05 -0.16 -16.41
CA ASP A 397 23.78 1.07 -16.05
C ASP A 397 24.34 1.07 -14.62
N LYS A 398 24.16 -0.02 -13.86
CA LYS A 398 24.56 -0.09 -12.45
C LYS A 398 25.92 -0.75 -12.23
N ASP A 399 26.57 -0.40 -11.13
CA ASP A 399 27.80 -1.09 -10.68
C ASP A 399 27.44 -2.43 -10.04
N HIS A 400 27.33 -3.45 -10.88
CA HIS A 400 26.98 -4.81 -10.44
C HIS A 400 28.02 -5.44 -9.53
N ALA A 401 29.30 -5.11 -9.70
CA ALA A 401 30.38 -5.75 -8.95
C ALA A 401 30.42 -5.23 -7.52
N GLU A 402 30.39 -3.90 -7.34
CA GLU A 402 30.36 -3.30 -6.01
C GLU A 402 29.01 -3.57 -5.32
N THR A 403 27.89 -3.54 -6.06
CA THR A 403 26.58 -3.88 -5.48
C THR A 403 26.53 -5.33 -5.02
N ALA A 404 27.02 -6.28 -5.83
CA ALA A 404 27.07 -7.69 -5.44
C ALA A 404 27.96 -7.95 -4.21
N ALA A 405 29.06 -7.21 -4.07
CA ALA A 405 29.95 -7.29 -2.90
C ALA A 405 29.37 -6.65 -1.64
N ALA A 406 28.41 -5.73 -1.79
CA ALA A 406 27.71 -5.06 -0.70
C ALA A 406 26.47 -5.82 -0.20
N LEU A 407 26.01 -6.82 -0.94
CA LEU A 407 24.87 -7.67 -0.55
C LEU A 407 25.28 -8.67 0.55
N PRO A 408 24.32 -9.14 1.37
CA PRO A 408 24.58 -10.17 2.38
C PRO A 408 24.99 -11.50 1.76
N ASP A 409 25.77 -12.30 2.52
CA ASP A 409 26.24 -13.62 2.11
C ASP A 409 25.05 -14.56 1.85
N ALA A 410 24.98 -15.12 0.63
CA ALA A 410 23.89 -15.98 0.19
C ALA A 410 24.33 -17.43 -0.06
N ALA A 411 23.56 -18.40 0.43
CA ALA A 411 23.78 -19.83 0.21
C ALA A 411 23.50 -20.23 -1.25
N THR A 412 22.51 -19.58 -1.87
CA THR A 412 22.20 -19.73 -3.30
C THR A 412 21.69 -18.42 -3.88
N ALA A 413 21.80 -18.25 -5.19
CA ALA A 413 21.16 -17.16 -5.90
C ALA A 413 20.51 -17.59 -7.22
N VAL A 414 19.42 -16.91 -7.58
CA VAL A 414 18.79 -16.95 -8.90
C VAL A 414 18.85 -15.55 -9.48
N THR A 415 19.51 -15.38 -10.63
CA THR A 415 19.46 -14.11 -11.36
C THR A 415 18.34 -14.13 -12.39
N CYS A 416 17.69 -13.00 -12.63
CA CYS A 416 16.59 -12.91 -13.58
C CYS A 416 16.55 -11.54 -14.26
N ARG A 417 15.67 -11.40 -15.26
CA ARG A 417 15.55 -10.19 -16.06
C ARG A 417 14.14 -9.60 -15.92
N PRO A 418 13.99 -8.40 -15.31
CA PRO A 418 12.76 -7.63 -15.41
C PRO A 418 12.48 -7.31 -16.87
N ALA A 419 11.21 -7.28 -17.26
CA ALA A 419 10.72 -7.10 -18.61
C ALA A 419 10.79 -5.65 -19.08
N ILE A 420 12.00 -5.11 -19.11
CA ILE A 420 12.31 -3.77 -19.58
C ILE A 420 13.63 -3.79 -20.38
N ASP A 421 13.71 -3.00 -21.46
CA ASP A 421 14.86 -3.01 -22.38
C ASP A 421 16.21 -2.70 -21.72
N ARG A 422 16.19 -2.03 -20.57
CA ARG A 422 17.39 -1.65 -19.80
C ARG A 422 17.81 -2.69 -18.77
N ALA A 423 17.10 -3.80 -18.62
CA ALA A 423 17.51 -4.86 -17.70
C ALA A 423 18.80 -5.53 -18.18
N GLU A 424 19.66 -5.89 -17.23
CA GLU A 424 20.93 -6.58 -17.53
C GLU A 424 20.68 -8.04 -17.97
N ASP A 425 21.69 -8.65 -18.57
CA ASP A 425 21.73 -10.09 -18.79
C ASP A 425 21.89 -10.87 -17.47
N PRO A 426 20.98 -11.81 -17.15
CA PRO A 426 21.08 -12.64 -15.96
C PRO A 426 22.43 -13.37 -15.84
N ALA A 427 23.08 -13.71 -16.95
CA ALA A 427 24.41 -14.34 -16.93
C ALA A 427 25.52 -13.38 -16.46
N VAL A 428 25.40 -12.08 -16.76
CA VAL A 428 26.33 -11.04 -16.28
C VAL A 428 26.16 -10.85 -14.79
N LEU A 429 24.91 -10.71 -14.32
CA LEU A 429 24.59 -10.63 -12.89
C LEU A 429 25.10 -11.86 -12.14
N ALA A 430 24.96 -13.05 -12.74
CA ALA A 430 25.43 -14.29 -12.12
C ALA A 430 26.97 -14.34 -12.03
N ALA A 431 27.69 -13.72 -12.97
CA ALA A 431 29.14 -13.62 -12.90
C ALA A 431 29.58 -12.65 -11.78
N ALA A 432 28.87 -11.54 -11.58
CA ALA A 432 29.12 -10.62 -10.48
C ALA A 432 28.95 -11.30 -9.11
N LEU A 433 27.82 -11.99 -8.89
CA LEU A 433 27.56 -12.71 -7.63
C LEU A 433 28.58 -13.82 -7.35
N ARG A 434 28.99 -14.58 -8.37
CA ARG A 434 30.07 -15.59 -8.22
C ARG A 434 31.41 -14.96 -7.86
N SER A 435 31.68 -13.75 -8.37
CA SER A 435 32.91 -13.01 -8.04
C SER A 435 32.88 -12.45 -6.62
N ALA A 436 31.68 -12.13 -6.11
CA ALA A 436 31.45 -11.70 -4.73
C ALA A 436 31.46 -12.86 -3.71
N GLY A 437 31.42 -14.12 -4.16
CA GLY A 437 31.56 -15.29 -3.28
C GLY A 437 30.38 -16.27 -3.26
N VAL A 438 29.33 -16.03 -4.05
CA VAL A 438 28.17 -16.94 -4.11
C VAL A 438 28.47 -18.15 -5.01
N ASP A 439 28.64 -19.33 -4.41
CA ASP A 439 29.02 -20.55 -5.14
C ASP A 439 27.91 -21.09 -6.06
N ARG A 440 26.64 -21.02 -5.61
CA ARG A 440 25.49 -21.64 -6.27
C ARG A 440 24.58 -20.59 -6.90
N VAL A 441 24.92 -20.17 -8.13
CA VAL A 441 24.12 -19.19 -8.89
C VAL A 441 23.51 -19.82 -10.14
N THR A 442 22.19 -19.73 -10.26
CA THR A 442 21.42 -20.11 -11.45
C THR A 442 20.96 -18.86 -12.19
N ALA A 443 21.13 -18.82 -13.51
CA ALA A 443 20.54 -17.75 -14.32
C ALA A 443 19.16 -18.23 -14.82
N GLY A 444 18.12 -17.48 -14.47
CA GLY A 444 16.76 -17.62 -14.98
C GLY A 444 16.40 -16.43 -15.88
N ASP A 445 15.20 -16.50 -16.45
CA ASP A 445 14.71 -15.48 -17.38
C ASP A 445 13.70 -14.53 -16.74
N ASP A 446 12.75 -15.06 -15.95
CA ASP A 446 11.57 -14.35 -15.46
C ASP A 446 11.63 -14.12 -13.93
N VAL A 447 11.17 -12.95 -13.47
CA VAL A 447 11.23 -12.58 -12.05
C VAL A 447 10.32 -13.45 -11.19
N ALA A 448 9.10 -13.74 -11.63
CA ALA A 448 8.14 -14.52 -10.86
C ALA A 448 8.60 -15.98 -10.74
N ASP A 449 9.12 -16.56 -11.81
CA ASP A 449 9.67 -17.92 -11.81
C ASP A 449 10.93 -18.00 -10.94
N ALA A 450 11.80 -16.98 -10.98
CA ALA A 450 12.99 -16.92 -10.15
C ALA A 450 12.67 -16.82 -8.66
N LEU A 451 11.67 -16.01 -8.29
CA LEU A 451 11.19 -15.91 -6.92
C LEU A 451 10.56 -17.22 -6.46
N ALA A 452 9.67 -17.82 -7.25
CA ALA A 452 9.08 -19.12 -6.94
C ALA A 452 10.14 -20.20 -6.75
N ALA A 453 11.16 -20.24 -7.62
CA ALA A 453 12.25 -21.21 -7.51
C ALA A 453 13.15 -21.00 -6.27
N ALA A 454 13.28 -19.76 -5.78
CA ALA A 454 13.98 -19.46 -4.54
C ALA A 454 13.14 -19.90 -3.32
N VAL A 455 11.84 -19.58 -3.31
CA VAL A 455 10.89 -19.98 -2.26
C VAL A 455 10.75 -21.50 -2.18
N ASP A 456 10.58 -22.20 -3.30
CA ASP A 456 10.48 -23.67 -3.34
C ASP A 456 11.75 -24.38 -2.82
N ARG A 457 12.88 -23.67 -2.78
CA ARG A 457 14.15 -24.19 -2.30
C ARG A 457 14.39 -23.93 -0.81
N ALA A 458 13.77 -22.88 -0.29
CA ALA A 458 13.91 -22.42 1.07
C ALA A 458 13.11 -23.31 2.03
N GLU A 459 13.70 -23.64 3.18
CA GLU A 459 13.00 -24.21 4.32
C GLU A 459 12.30 -23.11 5.13
N ALA A 460 11.39 -23.46 6.05
CA ALA A 460 10.61 -22.47 6.80
C ALA A 460 11.48 -21.49 7.64
N GLY A 461 12.70 -21.88 8.02
CA GLY A 461 13.66 -21.05 8.76
C GLY A 461 14.60 -20.22 7.87
N ASP A 462 14.52 -20.37 6.55
CA ASP A 462 15.39 -19.65 5.61
C ASP A 462 14.84 -18.26 5.25
N CYS A 463 15.67 -17.46 4.60
CA CYS A 463 15.29 -16.17 4.03
C CYS A 463 15.39 -16.18 2.50
N VAL A 464 14.40 -15.59 1.84
CA VAL A 464 14.40 -15.27 0.42
C VAL A 464 14.42 -13.75 0.24
N LEU A 465 15.46 -13.23 -0.42
CA LEU A 465 15.61 -11.79 -0.68
C LEU A 465 15.55 -11.51 -2.18
N LEU A 466 14.56 -10.73 -2.63
CA LEU A 466 14.53 -10.17 -3.98
C LEU A 466 15.06 -8.73 -3.98
N VAL A 467 16.08 -8.46 -4.80
CA VAL A 467 16.78 -7.17 -4.82
C VAL A 467 17.32 -6.81 -6.21
N GLY A 468 17.68 -5.54 -6.39
CA GLY A 468 18.44 -5.02 -7.54
C GLY A 468 17.66 -4.00 -8.37
N SER A 469 16.32 -3.99 -8.27
CA SER A 469 15.48 -3.08 -9.03
C SER A 469 14.04 -3.01 -8.52
N LEU A 470 13.48 -1.80 -8.47
CA LEU A 470 12.04 -1.59 -8.26
C LEU A 470 11.18 -2.24 -9.36
N PHE A 471 11.70 -2.43 -10.59
CA PHE A 471 10.96 -3.14 -11.64
C PHE A 471 10.86 -4.64 -11.33
N ALA A 472 11.88 -5.23 -10.71
CA ALA A 472 11.83 -6.62 -10.25
C ALA A 472 10.83 -6.76 -9.09
N VAL A 473 10.87 -5.84 -8.12
CA VAL A 473 9.89 -5.78 -7.03
C VAL A 473 8.47 -5.70 -7.59
N ALA A 474 8.22 -4.81 -8.55
CA ALA A 474 6.91 -4.65 -9.18
C ALA A 474 6.39 -5.95 -9.81
N GLU A 475 7.22 -6.67 -10.57
CA GLU A 475 6.83 -7.93 -11.19
C GLU A 475 6.55 -9.04 -10.18
N ALA A 476 7.39 -9.15 -9.15
CA ALA A 476 7.19 -10.10 -8.05
C ALA A 476 5.88 -9.82 -7.29
N ARG A 477 5.66 -8.56 -6.94
CA ARG A 477 4.47 -8.11 -6.22
C ARG A 477 3.21 -8.32 -7.05
N ALA A 478 3.22 -7.95 -8.32
CA ALA A 478 2.10 -8.19 -9.23
C ALA A 478 1.79 -9.69 -9.39
N ALA A 479 2.81 -10.55 -9.36
CA ALA A 479 2.60 -11.99 -9.41
C ALA A 479 1.92 -12.54 -8.15
N ARG A 480 2.25 -12.01 -6.96
CA ARG A 480 1.70 -12.41 -5.65
C ARG A 480 0.31 -11.80 -5.37
N MET A 481 0.05 -10.60 -5.88
CA MET A 481 -1.20 -9.87 -5.71
C MET A 481 -2.25 -10.18 -6.78
N ARG A 482 -1.93 -11.03 -7.76
CA ARG A 482 -2.81 -11.34 -8.89
C ARG A 482 -4.14 -11.95 -8.41
N THR A 483 -5.24 -11.30 -8.76
CA THR A 483 -6.60 -11.83 -8.59
C THR A 483 -7.18 -12.29 -9.92
N VAL A 484 -7.89 -13.41 -9.91
CA VAL A 484 -8.70 -13.87 -11.04
C VAL A 484 -10.16 -13.68 -10.67
N ARG A 485 -10.81 -12.67 -11.28
CA ARG A 485 -12.20 -12.32 -10.99
C ARG A 485 -13.12 -13.12 -11.90
N GLU A 486 -13.90 -14.03 -11.32
CA GLU A 486 -14.96 -14.75 -12.04
C GLU A 486 -16.25 -13.93 -12.07
N ARG A 487 -16.84 -13.78 -13.26
CA ARG A 487 -18.15 -13.15 -13.46
C ARG A 487 -19.07 -14.07 -14.23
N THR A 488 -20.34 -14.08 -13.83
CA THR A 488 -21.39 -14.69 -14.65
C THR A 488 -21.99 -13.64 -15.57
N VAL A 489 -21.71 -13.75 -16.86
CA VAL A 489 -22.21 -12.81 -17.87
C VAL A 489 -23.49 -13.34 -18.50
N ARG A 490 -24.53 -12.49 -18.56
CA ARG A 490 -25.84 -12.84 -19.16
C ARG A 490 -26.21 -11.88 -20.29
N GLY A 491 -26.29 -12.43 -21.51
CA GLY A 491 -26.71 -11.68 -22.69
C GLY A 491 -25.66 -10.70 -23.20
N VAL A 492 -25.93 -10.13 -24.38
CA VAL A 492 -24.98 -9.28 -25.12
C VAL A 492 -24.68 -7.97 -24.39
N ASP A 493 -25.67 -7.40 -23.69
CA ASP A 493 -25.47 -6.14 -22.95
C ASP A 493 -24.57 -6.36 -21.72
N GLY A 494 -24.75 -7.48 -21.00
CA GLY A 494 -23.86 -7.86 -19.90
C GLY A 494 -22.45 -8.15 -20.39
N ALA A 495 -22.30 -8.79 -21.54
CA ALA A 495 -21.00 -9.04 -22.16
C ALA A 495 -20.29 -7.75 -22.58
N ALA A 496 -21.02 -6.81 -23.18
CA ALA A 496 -20.48 -5.51 -23.52
C ALA A 496 -19.99 -4.76 -22.28
N HIS A 497 -20.76 -4.77 -21.20
CA HIS A 497 -20.38 -4.13 -19.93
C HIS A 497 -19.16 -4.80 -19.26
N ALA A 498 -19.09 -6.13 -19.27
CA ALA A 498 -17.93 -6.86 -18.74
C ALA A 498 -16.64 -6.56 -19.51
N LEU A 499 -16.73 -6.46 -20.84
CA LEU A 499 -15.58 -6.12 -21.69
C LEU A 499 -15.17 -4.64 -21.54
N ASP A 500 -16.14 -3.73 -21.38
CA ASP A 500 -15.89 -2.30 -21.16
C ASP A 500 -15.17 -2.04 -19.83
N THR A 501 -15.66 -2.63 -18.73
CA THR A 501 -14.99 -2.56 -17.40
C THR A 501 -13.62 -3.26 -17.38
N ALA A 502 -13.35 -4.16 -18.33
CA ALA A 502 -12.03 -4.73 -18.53
C ALA A 502 -11.13 -3.89 -19.48
N GLY A 503 -11.55 -2.70 -19.88
CA GLY A 503 -10.76 -1.78 -20.71
C GLY A 503 -10.59 -2.24 -22.17
N VAL A 504 -11.46 -3.13 -22.66
CA VAL A 504 -11.43 -3.63 -24.05
C VAL A 504 -11.89 -2.53 -25.01
N GLN A 505 -11.23 -2.44 -26.17
CA GLN A 505 -11.58 -1.43 -27.18
C GLN A 505 -13.00 -1.56 -27.72
N PRO A 506 -13.67 -0.46 -28.13
CA PRO A 506 -15.01 -0.53 -28.74
C PRO A 506 -15.13 -1.52 -29.91
N ASP A 507 -14.13 -1.56 -30.79
CA ASP A 507 -14.07 -2.53 -31.90
C ASP A 507 -13.90 -3.97 -31.39
N GLY A 508 -13.12 -4.15 -30.31
CA GLY A 508 -12.97 -5.43 -29.61
C GLY A 508 -14.26 -5.86 -28.92
N ILE A 509 -14.96 -4.96 -28.23
CA ILE A 509 -16.27 -5.21 -27.62
C ILE A 509 -17.25 -5.66 -28.71
N ALA A 510 -17.32 -4.94 -29.83
CA ALA A 510 -18.19 -5.30 -30.95
C ALA A 510 -17.84 -6.67 -31.55
N ALA A 511 -16.57 -7.06 -31.56
CA ALA A 511 -16.11 -8.34 -32.08
C ALA A 511 -16.36 -9.52 -31.14
N HIS A 512 -16.28 -9.31 -29.82
CA HIS A 512 -16.25 -10.39 -28.82
C HIS A 512 -17.54 -10.56 -28.01
N ARG A 513 -18.36 -9.51 -27.87
CA ARG A 513 -19.58 -9.57 -27.02
C ARG A 513 -20.58 -10.67 -27.36
N ASP A 514 -20.57 -11.16 -28.61
CA ASP A 514 -21.46 -12.23 -29.05
C ASP A 514 -20.92 -13.63 -28.68
N GLY A 515 -19.62 -13.75 -28.38
CA GLY A 515 -18.92 -14.97 -27.96
C GLY A 515 -18.63 -15.04 -26.46
N VAL A 516 -18.85 -13.94 -25.74
CA VAL A 516 -18.79 -13.91 -24.27
C VAL A 516 -20.18 -14.26 -23.73
N ASP A 517 -20.48 -15.56 -23.66
CA ASP A 517 -21.56 -16.11 -22.86
C ASP A 517 -20.97 -16.96 -21.73
N HIS A 518 -21.70 -17.10 -20.61
CA HIS A 518 -21.32 -17.94 -19.46
C HIS A 518 -20.27 -17.33 -18.50
N ARG A 519 -19.36 -18.18 -17.99
CA ARG A 519 -18.31 -17.86 -17.02
C ARG A 519 -17.21 -17.08 -17.72
N THR A 520 -16.94 -15.89 -17.20
CA THR A 520 -15.91 -14.99 -17.71
C THR A 520 -14.90 -14.73 -16.60
N LEU A 521 -13.62 -14.81 -16.93
CA LEU A 521 -12.51 -14.54 -16.02
C LEU A 521 -11.80 -13.27 -16.46
N THR A 522 -11.55 -12.36 -15.51
CA THR A 522 -10.73 -11.17 -15.75
C THR A 522 -9.55 -11.15 -14.79
N LEU A 523 -8.36 -10.97 -15.34
CA LEU A 523 -7.10 -10.86 -14.60
C LEU A 523 -6.19 -9.84 -15.31
N ARG A 524 -5.25 -9.23 -14.58
CA ARG A 524 -4.28 -8.29 -15.14
C ARG A 524 -2.91 -8.94 -15.26
N LEU A 525 -2.29 -8.87 -16.43
CA LEU A 525 -1.02 -9.52 -16.74
C LEU A 525 -0.11 -8.59 -17.54
N ARG A 526 1.20 -8.83 -17.50
CA ARG A 526 2.14 -8.19 -18.45
C ARG A 526 1.67 -8.43 -19.89
N GLY A 527 1.82 -7.45 -20.78
CA GLY A 527 1.23 -7.48 -22.13
C GLY A 527 1.56 -8.73 -22.96
N ASP A 528 2.82 -9.19 -22.96
CA ASP A 528 3.23 -10.42 -23.66
C ASP A 528 2.62 -11.69 -23.04
N ARG A 529 2.46 -11.74 -21.70
CA ARG A 529 1.76 -12.82 -21.01
C ARG A 529 0.26 -12.79 -21.31
N ALA A 530 -0.33 -11.60 -21.31
CA ALA A 530 -1.74 -11.39 -21.65
C ALA A 530 -2.04 -11.89 -23.07
N GLU A 531 -1.21 -11.51 -24.05
CA GLU A 531 -1.30 -12.00 -25.43
C GLU A 531 -1.21 -13.53 -25.52
N ARG A 532 -0.25 -14.13 -24.81
CA ARG A 532 -0.08 -15.60 -24.79
C ARG A 532 -1.28 -16.31 -24.17
N VAL A 533 -1.83 -15.78 -23.08
CA VAL A 533 -3.03 -16.31 -22.42
C VAL A 533 -4.25 -16.18 -23.33
N ALA A 534 -4.47 -15.02 -23.94
CA ALA A 534 -5.57 -14.80 -24.89
C ALA A 534 -5.45 -15.71 -26.13
N ALA A 535 -4.24 -15.87 -26.67
CA ALA A 535 -3.98 -16.80 -27.77
C ALA A 535 -4.24 -18.26 -27.35
N ALA A 536 -3.80 -18.66 -26.16
CA ALA A 536 -4.04 -19.99 -25.62
C ALA A 536 -5.55 -20.27 -25.43
N ALA A 537 -6.31 -19.32 -24.91
CA ALA A 537 -7.76 -19.41 -24.74
C ALA A 537 -8.48 -19.65 -26.08
N ARG A 538 -8.13 -18.86 -27.10
CA ARG A 538 -8.70 -19.02 -28.45
C ARG A 538 -8.31 -20.35 -29.11
N ILE A 539 -7.12 -20.87 -28.84
CA ILE A 539 -6.67 -22.16 -29.37
C ILE A 539 -7.49 -23.31 -28.80
N VAL A 540 -7.91 -23.24 -27.54
CA VAL A 540 -8.70 -24.30 -26.90
C VAL A 540 -10.20 -24.21 -27.17
N GLY A 541 -10.64 -23.18 -27.89
CA GLY A 541 -12.03 -23.00 -28.34
C GLY A 541 -12.81 -21.92 -27.60
N GLY A 542 -12.26 -21.38 -26.50
CA GLY A 542 -12.84 -20.23 -25.80
C GLY A 542 -12.64 -18.92 -26.56
N ASP A 543 -13.21 -17.84 -26.02
CA ASP A 543 -12.95 -16.47 -26.48
C ASP A 543 -12.05 -15.74 -25.50
N ALA A 544 -11.33 -14.73 -25.99
CA ALA A 544 -10.55 -13.86 -25.14
C ALA A 544 -10.39 -12.47 -25.76
N ALA A 545 -10.42 -11.46 -24.90
CA ALA A 545 -10.18 -10.06 -25.25
C ALA A 545 -9.06 -9.48 -24.37
N LEU A 546 -8.27 -8.59 -24.95
CA LEU A 546 -7.24 -7.83 -24.25
C LEU A 546 -7.72 -6.40 -24.05
N GLY A 547 -7.34 -5.81 -22.92
CA GLY A 547 -7.43 -4.37 -22.72
C GLY A 547 -6.64 -3.62 -23.80
N GLY A 548 -6.99 -2.36 -24.03
CA GLY A 548 -6.34 -1.58 -25.10
C GLY A 548 -4.84 -1.32 -24.89
N LEU A 549 -4.36 -1.42 -23.64
CA LEU A 549 -2.93 -1.40 -23.31
C LEU A 549 -2.32 -2.69 -23.89
N GLY A 550 -1.50 -2.62 -24.93
CA GLY A 550 -0.87 -3.82 -25.53
C GLY A 550 -1.54 -4.37 -26.78
N ALA A 551 -2.60 -3.76 -27.31
CA ALA A 551 -3.17 -4.17 -28.61
C ALA A 551 -2.32 -3.75 -29.84
N ASN A 552 -1.20 -3.03 -29.65
CA ASN A 552 -0.32 -2.56 -30.72
C ASN A 552 1.15 -2.94 -30.44
N GLU A 553 1.71 -3.74 -31.36
CA GLU A 553 3.09 -4.23 -31.38
C GLU A 553 4.15 -3.10 -31.26
N ASP A 554 5.32 -3.47 -30.73
CA ASP A 554 6.63 -2.77 -30.76
C ASP A 554 7.02 -1.77 -29.65
N ARG A 555 6.19 -1.44 -28.66
CA ARG A 555 6.65 -0.64 -27.49
C ARG A 555 6.05 -1.18 -26.20
N GLY A 556 6.89 -1.86 -25.41
CA GLY A 556 6.51 -2.38 -24.09
C GLY A 556 5.79 -1.29 -23.30
N ALA A 557 4.64 -1.63 -22.73
CA ALA A 557 3.66 -0.74 -22.11
C ALA A 557 4.16 -0.05 -20.82
N GLY A 558 5.42 0.36 -20.77
CA GLY A 558 6.00 1.09 -19.65
C GLY A 558 6.06 0.32 -18.33
N GLY A 559 5.74 -0.99 -18.32
CA GLY A 559 5.56 -1.79 -17.11
C GLY A 559 4.08 -2.06 -16.74
N GLU A 560 3.11 -1.49 -17.47
CA GLU A 560 1.69 -1.64 -17.14
C GLU A 560 1.14 -3.04 -17.40
N HIS A 561 0.28 -3.47 -16.47
CA HIS A 561 -0.46 -4.71 -16.58
C HIS A 561 -1.76 -4.50 -17.37
N VAL A 562 -1.92 -5.35 -18.36
CA VAL A 562 -3.02 -5.40 -19.32
C VAL A 562 -4.11 -6.32 -18.78
N PRO A 563 -5.37 -5.85 -18.67
CA PRO A 563 -6.49 -6.74 -18.42
C PRO A 563 -6.63 -7.77 -19.56
N VAL A 564 -6.74 -9.04 -19.21
CA VAL A 564 -7.16 -10.10 -20.13
C VAL A 564 -8.48 -10.65 -19.64
N THR A 565 -9.46 -10.68 -20.53
CA THR A 565 -10.78 -11.27 -20.30
C THR A 565 -10.86 -12.57 -21.08
N VAL A 566 -11.13 -13.68 -20.39
CA VAL A 566 -11.25 -15.01 -20.97
C VAL A 566 -12.66 -15.52 -20.74
N ALA A 567 -13.32 -16.00 -21.79
CA ALA A 567 -14.64 -16.61 -21.72
C ALA A 567 -14.58 -18.03 -22.29
N GLY A 568 -15.25 -18.96 -21.62
CA GLY A 568 -15.32 -20.34 -22.07
C GLY A 568 -16.10 -21.24 -21.13
N THR A 569 -16.43 -22.42 -21.62
CA THR A 569 -16.99 -23.51 -20.82
C THR A 569 -15.95 -24.05 -19.83
N VAL A 570 -16.40 -24.74 -18.78
CA VAL A 570 -15.51 -25.40 -17.80
C VAL A 570 -14.50 -26.34 -18.48
N ALA A 571 -14.90 -27.02 -19.57
CA ALA A 571 -14.00 -27.90 -20.33
C ALA A 571 -12.90 -27.12 -21.08
N GLU A 572 -13.25 -25.97 -21.68
CA GLU A 572 -12.30 -25.09 -22.36
C GLU A 572 -11.35 -24.42 -21.36
N LEU A 573 -11.86 -23.98 -20.20
CA LEU A 573 -11.03 -23.42 -19.13
C LEU A 573 -10.05 -24.47 -18.56
N ARG A 574 -10.47 -25.73 -18.40
CA ARG A 574 -9.56 -26.83 -18.04
C ARG A 574 -8.45 -27.02 -19.08
N ALA A 575 -8.82 -27.05 -20.36
CA ALA A 575 -7.86 -27.18 -21.46
C ALA A 575 -6.90 -25.98 -21.55
N LEU A 576 -7.38 -24.78 -21.21
CA LEU A 576 -6.54 -23.58 -21.09
C LEU A 576 -5.51 -23.76 -19.97
N VAL A 577 -5.94 -24.15 -18.77
CA VAL A 577 -5.05 -24.42 -17.62
C VAL A 577 -3.97 -25.43 -18.00
N ASP A 578 -4.34 -26.58 -18.56
CA ASP A 578 -3.39 -27.63 -18.98
C ASP A 578 -2.35 -27.08 -19.98
N ARG A 579 -2.80 -26.24 -20.91
CA ARG A 579 -1.94 -25.61 -21.93
C ARG A 579 -0.99 -24.58 -21.34
N LEU A 580 -1.46 -23.76 -20.40
CA LEU A 580 -0.65 -22.75 -19.73
C LEU A 580 0.41 -23.40 -18.83
N ALA A 581 0.04 -24.46 -18.11
CA ALA A 581 0.97 -25.22 -17.25
C ALA A 581 2.04 -25.98 -18.05
N ALA A 582 1.70 -26.50 -19.23
CA ALA A 582 2.66 -27.16 -20.12
C ALA A 582 3.61 -26.19 -20.86
N SER A 583 3.48 -24.87 -20.65
CA SER A 583 4.34 -23.87 -21.28
C SER A 583 5.70 -23.79 -20.56
N ASP A 584 6.66 -24.64 -20.97
CA ASP A 584 8.04 -24.57 -20.45
C ASP A 584 8.65 -23.16 -20.64
N GLY A 585 9.16 -22.57 -19.56
CA GLY A 585 10.06 -21.41 -19.59
C GLY A 585 9.42 -20.06 -19.95
N GLY A 586 8.19 -19.78 -19.49
CA GLY A 586 7.53 -18.52 -19.83
C GLY A 586 6.65 -17.89 -18.77
N GLY A 587 6.81 -18.19 -17.47
CA GLY A 587 6.11 -17.46 -16.40
C GLY A 587 4.58 -17.60 -16.37
N LEU A 588 4.01 -18.65 -16.97
CA LEU A 588 2.55 -18.86 -17.02
C LEU A 588 2.06 -19.95 -16.05
N GLY A 589 2.94 -20.66 -15.35
CA GLY A 589 2.55 -21.69 -14.37
C GLY A 589 1.71 -21.13 -13.23
N GLY A 590 2.12 -20.00 -12.66
CA GLY A 590 1.33 -19.28 -11.65
C GLY A 590 -0.02 -18.81 -12.18
N VAL A 591 -0.07 -18.35 -13.43
CA VAL A 591 -1.35 -17.93 -14.07
C VAL A 591 -2.29 -19.13 -14.25
N ALA A 592 -1.76 -20.29 -14.64
CA ALA A 592 -2.53 -21.52 -14.76
C ALA A 592 -3.12 -21.95 -13.42
N THR A 593 -2.32 -21.86 -12.34
CA THR A 593 -2.72 -22.20 -10.98
C THR A 593 -3.87 -21.32 -10.49
N ASP A 594 -3.77 -20.00 -10.66
CA ASP A 594 -4.82 -19.09 -10.20
C ASP A 594 -6.12 -19.26 -10.99
N ILE A 595 -6.02 -19.46 -12.31
CA ILE A 595 -7.20 -19.74 -13.14
C ILE A 595 -7.86 -21.04 -12.66
N ALA A 596 -7.08 -22.10 -12.42
CA ALA A 596 -7.59 -23.39 -11.96
C ALA A 596 -8.31 -23.28 -10.61
N ALA A 597 -7.72 -22.56 -9.65
CA ALA A 597 -8.30 -22.29 -8.34
C ALA A 597 -9.63 -21.53 -8.46
N SER A 598 -9.67 -20.46 -9.26
CA SER A 598 -10.86 -19.63 -9.47
C SER A 598 -12.05 -20.45 -10.02
N VAL A 599 -11.80 -21.38 -10.94
CA VAL A 599 -12.88 -22.16 -11.58
C VAL A 599 -13.22 -23.47 -10.86
N GLY A 600 -12.51 -23.81 -9.78
CA GLY A 600 -12.69 -25.05 -9.01
C GLY A 600 -12.21 -26.30 -9.75
N ILE A 601 -11.05 -26.23 -10.39
CA ILE A 601 -10.43 -27.36 -11.12
C ILE A 601 -9.10 -27.72 -10.46
N ASP A 602 -8.81 -29.03 -10.34
CA ASP A 602 -7.53 -29.52 -9.80
C ASP A 602 -6.33 -28.88 -10.51
N ALA A 603 -5.40 -28.33 -9.73
CA ALA A 603 -4.18 -27.74 -10.26
C ALA A 603 -3.29 -28.83 -10.89
N PRO A 604 -2.59 -28.53 -12.01
CA PRO A 604 -1.76 -29.50 -12.74
C PRO A 604 -0.58 -30.04 -11.92
N ASP A 605 -0.17 -29.36 -10.85
CA ASP A 605 0.96 -29.73 -9.99
C ASP A 605 0.60 -30.76 -8.89
N GLY A 606 -0.64 -31.27 -8.88
CA GLY A 606 -1.07 -32.24 -7.88
C GLY A 606 -1.20 -31.66 -6.46
N ARG A 607 -1.05 -30.34 -6.30
CA ARG A 607 -1.57 -29.59 -5.16
C ARG A 607 -3.09 -29.61 -5.27
N SER A 608 -3.69 -30.69 -4.79
CA SER A 608 -5.13 -30.72 -4.52
C SER A 608 -5.42 -29.50 -3.65
N ALA A 609 -6.45 -28.72 -4.00
CA ALA A 609 -7.19 -28.00 -2.97
C ALA A 609 -7.53 -29.11 -1.97
N SER A 610 -6.94 -29.07 -0.78
CA SER A 610 -7.12 -30.10 0.24
C SER A 610 -8.57 -30.07 0.68
N ALA A 611 -9.42 -30.75 -0.09
CA ALA A 611 -10.57 -31.42 0.46
C ALA A 611 -9.99 -32.44 1.44
N ASP A 612 -10.45 -32.36 2.68
CA ASP A 612 -10.02 -33.16 3.84
C ASP A 612 -8.88 -32.53 4.67
N ASP A 613 -9.05 -31.27 5.10
CA ASP A 613 -8.65 -30.95 6.47
C ASP A 613 -9.86 -31.18 7.38
N GLU A 614 -9.99 -32.41 7.90
CA GLU A 614 -11.00 -32.79 8.91
C GLU A 614 -10.84 -32.01 10.24
N SER A 615 -9.95 -30.99 10.31
CA SER A 615 -9.69 -30.15 11.48
C SER A 615 -10.01 -28.66 11.32
N ALA A 616 -10.49 -28.21 10.15
CA ALA A 616 -10.90 -26.81 9.98
C ALA A 616 -12.10 -26.48 10.90
N PRO A 617 -12.09 -25.34 11.60
CA PRO A 617 -13.20 -24.94 12.45
C PRO A 617 -14.50 -24.81 11.63
N GLU A 618 -15.55 -25.48 12.08
CA GLU A 618 -16.86 -25.47 11.44
C GLU A 618 -17.57 -24.16 11.78
N PHE A 619 -17.48 -23.17 10.89
CA PHE A 619 -18.14 -21.89 11.05
C PHE A 619 -19.55 -21.91 10.43
N PRO A 620 -20.50 -21.09 10.92
CA PRO A 620 -21.87 -21.09 10.41
C PRO A 620 -21.97 -20.66 8.93
N TRP A 621 -20.98 -19.92 8.42
CA TRP A 621 -20.88 -19.49 7.02
C TRP A 621 -20.24 -20.51 6.08
N SER A 622 -19.72 -21.63 6.59
CA SER A 622 -19.07 -22.65 5.77
C SER A 622 -20.07 -23.48 4.94
N ASP A 623 -21.30 -23.66 5.44
CA ASP A 623 -22.32 -24.51 4.80
C ASP A 623 -23.46 -23.73 4.13
N ARG A 624 -23.70 -22.50 4.58
CA ARG A 624 -24.79 -21.64 4.12
C ARG A 624 -24.49 -20.19 4.41
N THR A 625 -25.23 -19.28 3.76
CA THR A 625 -25.21 -17.87 4.17
C THR A 625 -25.64 -17.74 5.65
N ALA A 626 -24.77 -17.19 6.48
CA ALA A 626 -25.02 -16.92 7.89
C ALA A 626 -25.71 -15.56 8.08
N VAL A 627 -26.56 -15.46 9.11
CA VAL A 627 -27.24 -14.22 9.48
C VAL A 627 -26.56 -13.61 10.70
N MET A 628 -26.00 -12.41 10.52
CA MET A 628 -25.38 -11.62 11.57
C MET A 628 -26.34 -10.51 12.02
N GLY A 629 -26.84 -10.61 13.25
CA GLY A 629 -27.78 -9.67 13.87
C GLY A 629 -27.08 -8.52 14.59
N VAL A 630 -27.50 -7.28 14.34
CA VAL A 630 -26.90 -6.09 14.96
C VAL A 630 -27.50 -5.79 16.34
N LEU A 631 -26.66 -5.71 17.37
CA LEU A 631 -26.98 -5.28 18.73
C LEU A 631 -26.20 -3.99 19.07
N ASN A 632 -26.84 -2.83 18.89
CA ASN A 632 -26.24 -1.55 19.27
C ASN A 632 -26.37 -1.32 20.77
N VAL A 633 -25.27 -0.89 21.42
CA VAL A 633 -25.18 -0.61 22.87
C VAL A 633 -24.80 0.86 23.09
N THR A 634 -25.59 1.77 22.52
CA THR A 634 -25.39 3.22 22.65
C THR A 634 -26.41 3.84 23.62
N PRO A 635 -26.09 4.96 24.30
CA PRO A 635 -27.00 5.58 25.27
C PRO A 635 -28.39 5.93 24.70
N ASP A 636 -28.50 6.17 23.40
CA ASP A 636 -29.76 6.52 22.71
C ASP A 636 -30.60 5.29 22.30
N SER A 637 -30.06 4.07 22.42
CA SER A 637 -30.70 2.85 21.93
C SER A 637 -31.60 2.15 22.96
N PHE A 638 -31.51 2.50 24.25
CA PHE A 638 -32.34 1.95 25.32
C PHE A 638 -32.97 3.07 26.18
N HIS A 639 -34.29 3.02 26.40
CA HIS A 639 -35.04 4.11 27.05
C HIS A 639 -35.04 4.00 28.60
N ASP A 640 -34.62 5.09 29.27
CA ASP A 640 -34.96 5.56 30.64
C ASP A 640 -34.81 4.60 31.86
N GLY A 641 -34.27 3.39 31.72
CA GLY A 641 -34.08 2.42 32.81
C GLY A 641 -32.61 2.07 33.06
N GLY A 642 -31.90 2.77 33.94
CA GLY A 642 -30.42 2.70 33.97
C GLY A 642 -29.77 1.31 34.06
N ARG A 643 -28.62 1.14 33.36
CA ARG A 643 -27.59 0.06 33.35
C ARG A 643 -28.06 -1.40 33.51
N HIS A 644 -28.73 -1.77 34.59
CA HIS A 644 -29.21 -3.15 34.77
C HIS A 644 -30.40 -3.48 33.86
N ALA A 645 -31.33 -2.53 33.64
CA ALA A 645 -32.45 -2.80 32.73
C ALA A 645 -31.97 -2.82 31.26
N ASP A 646 -30.97 -2.01 30.92
CA ASP A 646 -30.32 -2.02 29.60
C ASP A 646 -29.68 -3.39 29.28
N LEU A 647 -29.05 -4.05 30.26
CA LEU A 647 -28.48 -5.39 30.10
C LEU A 647 -29.55 -6.49 29.97
N ASP A 648 -30.61 -6.44 30.79
CA ASP A 648 -31.72 -7.37 30.68
C ASP A 648 -32.42 -7.25 29.30
N ASP A 649 -32.55 -6.02 28.78
CA ASP A 649 -33.10 -5.74 27.45
C ASP A 649 -32.20 -6.28 26.33
N ALA A 650 -30.87 -6.17 26.48
CA ALA A 650 -29.90 -6.76 25.55
C ALA A 650 -30.01 -8.29 25.53
N VAL A 651 -30.05 -8.95 26.69
CA VAL A 651 -30.24 -10.41 26.80
C VAL A 651 -31.56 -10.83 26.12
N ALA A 652 -32.66 -10.16 26.44
CA ALA A 652 -33.96 -10.43 25.81
C ALA A 652 -33.95 -10.16 24.29
N GLY A 653 -33.16 -9.19 23.83
CA GLY A 653 -32.91 -8.92 22.42
C GLY A 653 -32.23 -10.09 21.72
N VAL A 654 -31.16 -10.61 22.31
CA VAL A 654 -30.45 -11.77 21.80
C VAL A 654 -31.33 -13.02 21.82
N GLU A 655 -32.11 -13.27 22.88
CA GLU A 655 -33.07 -14.39 22.90
C GLU A 655 -34.04 -14.34 21.70
N ARG A 656 -34.54 -13.15 21.34
CA ARG A 656 -35.40 -12.97 20.15
C ARG A 656 -34.65 -13.24 18.85
N MET A 657 -33.38 -12.84 18.75
CA MET A 657 -32.55 -13.11 17.57
C MET A 657 -32.26 -14.61 17.43
N VAL A 658 -31.98 -15.30 18.54
CA VAL A 658 -31.80 -16.76 18.59
C VAL A 658 -33.07 -17.49 18.15
N ASP A 659 -34.24 -17.10 18.67
CA ASP A 659 -35.53 -17.66 18.25
C ASP A 659 -35.81 -17.43 16.75
N ALA A 660 -35.26 -16.36 16.18
CA ALA A 660 -35.35 -16.02 14.76
C ALA A 660 -34.30 -16.72 13.88
N GLY A 661 -33.33 -17.45 14.47
CA GLY A 661 -32.28 -18.17 13.75
C GLY A 661 -31.06 -17.31 13.38
N VAL A 662 -30.64 -16.40 14.28
CA VAL A 662 -29.36 -15.70 14.15
C VAL A 662 -28.19 -16.68 14.30
N ASP A 663 -27.10 -16.42 13.59
CA ASP A 663 -25.85 -17.21 13.67
C ASP A 663 -24.74 -16.44 14.39
N ILE A 664 -24.74 -15.11 14.25
CA ILE A 664 -23.74 -14.20 14.84
C ILE A 664 -24.46 -12.99 15.43
N VAL A 665 -24.11 -12.58 16.66
CA VAL A 665 -24.57 -11.32 17.25
C VAL A 665 -23.44 -10.31 17.23
N ASP A 666 -23.65 -9.17 16.59
CA ASP A 666 -22.66 -8.10 16.47
C ASP A 666 -22.92 -6.97 17.48
N VAL A 667 -22.01 -6.80 18.42
CA VAL A 667 -22.13 -5.85 19.53
C VAL A 667 -21.34 -4.58 19.24
N GLY A 668 -22.03 -3.45 19.07
CA GLY A 668 -21.40 -2.15 18.78
C GLY A 668 -21.59 -1.14 19.91
N GLY A 669 -20.48 -0.61 20.46
CA GLY A 669 -20.48 0.40 21.53
C GLY A 669 -20.34 1.86 21.05
N GLU A 670 -19.87 2.06 19.82
CA GLU A 670 -19.67 3.34 19.16
C GLU A 670 -20.51 3.41 17.87
N SER A 671 -21.10 4.58 17.59
CA SER A 671 -21.82 4.80 16.34
C SER A 671 -20.83 5.18 15.24
N THR A 672 -20.79 4.40 14.16
CA THR A 672 -20.01 4.71 12.94
C THR A 672 -20.77 5.56 11.93
N ARG A 673 -21.96 6.08 12.30
CA ARG A 673 -22.77 6.96 11.45
C ARG A 673 -22.05 8.29 11.18
N PRO A 674 -22.26 8.90 10.00
CA PRO A 674 -21.68 10.20 9.68
C PRO A 674 -21.98 11.25 10.76
N GLY A 675 -20.94 11.96 11.22
CA GLY A 675 -21.03 13.04 12.21
C GLY A 675 -21.12 12.62 13.68
N ALA A 676 -20.88 11.33 14.02
CA ALA A 676 -20.79 10.88 15.40
C ALA A 676 -19.40 11.20 16.01
N ASP A 677 -19.38 11.71 17.24
CA ASP A 677 -18.13 11.95 17.97
C ASP A 677 -17.46 10.63 18.37
N PRO A 678 -16.13 10.47 18.15
CA PRO A 678 -15.40 9.29 18.60
C PRO A 678 -15.49 9.10 20.12
N VAL A 679 -15.71 7.86 20.55
CA VAL A 679 -15.79 7.51 21.98
C VAL A 679 -14.42 7.06 22.48
N PRO A 680 -13.92 7.55 23.63
CA PRO A 680 -12.68 7.04 24.22
C PRO A 680 -12.73 5.52 24.48
N ALA A 681 -11.59 4.82 24.35
CA ALA A 681 -11.55 3.36 24.48
C ALA A 681 -12.13 2.85 25.81
N ASP A 682 -11.80 3.50 26.93
CA ASP A 682 -12.33 3.11 28.26
C ASP A 682 -13.86 3.20 28.33
N GLU A 683 -14.45 4.22 27.70
CA GLU A 683 -15.90 4.40 27.68
C GLU A 683 -16.58 3.38 26.77
N GLU A 684 -15.97 3.04 25.64
CA GLU A 684 -16.48 1.97 24.76
C GLU A 684 -16.41 0.60 25.46
N ILE A 685 -15.31 0.30 26.17
CA ILE A 685 -15.16 -0.89 27.02
C ILE A 685 -16.27 -0.97 28.06
N GLU A 686 -16.57 0.13 28.76
CA GLU A 686 -17.66 0.19 29.75
C GLU A 686 -19.06 -0.09 29.17
N ARG A 687 -19.24 0.07 27.85
CA ARG A 687 -20.49 -0.23 27.14
C ARG A 687 -20.54 -1.68 26.66
N VAL A 688 -19.49 -2.14 25.97
CA VAL A 688 -19.51 -3.44 25.27
C VAL A 688 -19.27 -4.61 26.21
N VAL A 689 -18.30 -4.53 27.12
CA VAL A 689 -17.88 -5.67 27.95
C VAL A 689 -19.01 -6.19 28.83
N PRO A 690 -19.74 -5.36 29.61
CA PRO A 690 -20.84 -5.86 30.45
C PRO A 690 -21.97 -6.48 29.63
N THR A 691 -22.19 -5.99 28.40
CA THR A 691 -23.22 -6.52 27.49
C THR A 691 -22.83 -7.90 26.98
N ILE A 692 -21.58 -8.05 26.53
CA ILE A 692 -21.02 -9.34 26.10
C ILE A 692 -21.12 -10.36 27.24
N GLU A 693 -20.66 -10.01 28.45
CA GLU A 693 -20.75 -10.89 29.63
C GLU A 693 -22.21 -11.29 29.96
N ALA A 694 -23.17 -10.37 29.79
CA ALA A 694 -24.57 -10.64 30.09
C ALA A 694 -25.22 -11.59 29.08
N ILE A 695 -24.96 -11.40 27.78
CA ILE A 695 -25.57 -12.23 26.72
C ILE A 695 -25.04 -13.67 26.72
N GLN A 696 -23.88 -13.93 27.33
CA GLN A 696 -23.38 -15.28 27.61
C GLN A 696 -24.34 -16.13 28.47
N SER A 697 -25.29 -15.50 29.16
CA SER A 697 -26.35 -16.22 29.88
C SER A 697 -27.41 -16.85 28.96
N VAL A 698 -27.49 -16.42 27.70
CA VAL A 698 -28.36 -17.02 26.68
C VAL A 698 -27.76 -18.38 26.29
N PRO A 699 -28.49 -19.51 26.42
CA PRO A 699 -27.91 -20.84 26.27
C PRO A 699 -27.17 -21.09 24.96
N ALA A 700 -27.67 -20.57 23.83
CA ALA A 700 -27.05 -20.74 22.51
C ALA A 700 -25.74 -19.93 22.36
N VAL A 701 -25.61 -18.81 23.05
CA VAL A 701 -24.37 -18.02 23.08
C VAL A 701 -23.36 -18.70 24.00
N GLY A 702 -23.77 -19.04 25.23
CA GLY A 702 -22.87 -19.68 26.20
C GLY A 702 -22.42 -21.10 25.84
N SER A 703 -23.09 -21.77 24.88
CA SER A 703 -22.64 -23.05 24.29
C SER A 703 -21.72 -22.87 23.08
N GLY A 704 -21.65 -21.67 22.50
CA GLY A 704 -20.96 -21.39 21.24
C GLY A 704 -21.76 -21.74 19.98
N ASP A 705 -23.06 -22.04 20.08
CA ASP A 705 -23.93 -22.28 18.91
C ASP A 705 -24.21 -20.99 18.12
N VAL A 706 -24.16 -19.84 18.80
CA VAL A 706 -24.25 -18.49 18.22
C VAL A 706 -23.01 -17.71 18.62
N LEU A 707 -22.25 -17.23 17.63
CA LEU A 707 -21.01 -16.49 17.83
C LEU A 707 -21.28 -15.02 18.21
N VAL A 708 -20.35 -14.41 18.93
CA VAL A 708 -20.40 -13.00 19.31
C VAL A 708 -19.30 -12.21 18.60
N SER A 709 -19.68 -11.21 17.82
CA SER A 709 -18.77 -10.25 17.20
C SER A 709 -18.74 -8.94 18.00
N VAL A 710 -17.58 -8.29 18.07
CA VAL A 710 -17.43 -6.91 18.58
C VAL A 710 -17.12 -5.95 17.44
N ASP A 711 -17.98 -4.96 17.21
CA ASP A 711 -17.81 -3.88 16.23
C ASP A 711 -16.94 -2.78 16.84
N THR A 712 -15.62 -2.84 16.59
CA THR A 712 -14.66 -1.86 17.10
C THR A 712 -13.41 -1.76 16.23
N ARG A 713 -12.87 -0.55 16.16
CA ARG A 713 -11.60 -0.21 15.53
C ARG A 713 -10.44 -0.06 16.51
N LYS A 714 -10.70 -0.23 17.82
CA LYS A 714 -9.73 0.07 18.88
C LYS A 714 -9.13 -1.23 19.43
N PRO A 715 -7.81 -1.45 19.32
CA PRO A 715 -7.17 -2.68 19.79
C PRO A 715 -7.43 -2.99 21.28
N ALA A 716 -7.50 -1.94 22.12
CA ALA A 716 -7.80 -2.09 23.54
C ALA A 716 -9.23 -2.60 23.81
N VAL A 717 -10.21 -2.14 23.04
CA VAL A 717 -11.61 -2.56 23.16
C VAL A 717 -11.76 -3.99 22.64
N ALA A 718 -11.15 -4.31 21.49
CA ALA A 718 -11.15 -5.65 20.93
C ALA A 718 -10.60 -6.67 21.92
N ARG A 719 -9.44 -6.40 22.53
CA ARG A 719 -8.85 -7.28 23.55
C ARG A 719 -9.78 -7.49 24.76
N ALA A 720 -10.35 -6.41 25.28
CA ALA A 720 -11.26 -6.49 26.43
C ALA A 720 -12.56 -7.24 26.10
N ALA A 721 -13.08 -7.10 24.88
CA ALA A 721 -14.26 -7.81 24.42
C ALA A 721 -13.99 -9.31 24.20
N LEU A 722 -12.84 -9.68 23.64
CA LEU A 722 -12.41 -11.08 23.56
C LEU A 722 -12.29 -11.72 24.96
N ASP A 723 -11.67 -11.02 25.92
CA ASP A 723 -11.57 -11.47 27.31
C ASP A 723 -12.96 -11.65 27.97
N ALA A 724 -13.96 -10.89 27.53
CA ALA A 724 -15.35 -10.97 27.98
C ALA A 724 -16.16 -12.11 27.32
N GLY A 725 -15.62 -12.74 26.28
CA GLY A 725 -16.25 -13.84 25.55
C GLY A 725 -16.77 -13.47 24.16
N ALA A 726 -16.23 -12.44 23.49
CA ALA A 726 -16.40 -12.28 22.05
C ALA A 726 -15.58 -13.33 21.28
N ASP A 727 -16.10 -13.75 20.13
CA ASP A 727 -15.49 -14.74 19.24
C ASP A 727 -14.88 -14.09 17.98
N ILE A 728 -15.41 -12.95 17.52
CA ILE A 728 -15.05 -12.30 16.26
C ILE A 728 -14.74 -10.82 16.49
N ILE A 729 -13.72 -10.30 15.82
CA ILE A 729 -13.46 -8.85 15.74
C ILE A 729 -14.04 -8.32 14.43
N ASN A 730 -14.92 -7.32 14.50
CA ASN A 730 -15.39 -6.59 13.33
C ASN A 730 -14.68 -5.24 13.24
N ASP A 731 -13.58 -5.19 12.46
CA ASP A 731 -12.80 -3.97 12.25
C ASP A 731 -13.18 -3.32 10.92
N VAL A 732 -14.08 -2.34 11.02
CA VAL A 732 -14.56 -1.56 9.88
C VAL A 732 -13.48 -0.74 9.18
N THR A 733 -12.29 -0.53 9.78
CA THR A 733 -11.17 0.14 9.11
C THR A 733 -10.39 -0.83 8.21
N GLY A 734 -10.61 -2.14 8.34
CA GLY A 734 -9.91 -3.15 7.56
C GLY A 734 -8.45 -3.32 8.01
N LEU A 735 -8.22 -3.38 9.32
CA LEU A 735 -6.90 -3.58 9.93
C LEU A 735 -5.89 -2.48 9.61
N GLU A 736 -6.31 -1.21 9.57
CA GLU A 736 -5.37 -0.09 9.40
C GLU A 736 -4.40 0.03 10.57
N ASP A 737 -4.91 -0.17 11.78
CA ASP A 737 -4.12 -0.12 12.99
C ASP A 737 -3.25 -1.40 13.11
N PRO A 738 -1.91 -1.28 13.05
CA PRO A 738 -1.03 -2.42 13.14
C PRO A 738 -1.07 -3.11 14.52
N ALA A 739 -1.52 -2.42 15.58
CA ALA A 739 -1.77 -3.06 16.87
C ALA A 739 -3.06 -3.92 16.85
N MET A 740 -4.06 -3.59 16.02
CA MET A 740 -5.23 -4.46 15.83
C MET A 740 -4.83 -5.79 15.18
N ARG A 741 -3.91 -5.74 14.19
CA ARG A 741 -3.37 -6.95 13.56
C ARG A 741 -2.72 -7.88 14.59
N SER A 742 -1.94 -7.32 15.52
CA SER A 742 -1.35 -8.10 16.62
C SER A 742 -2.41 -8.69 17.54
N VAL A 743 -3.47 -7.95 17.89
CA VAL A 743 -4.57 -8.49 18.71
C VAL A 743 -5.22 -9.69 18.04
N VAL A 744 -5.53 -9.60 16.75
CA VAL A 744 -6.17 -10.70 16.00
C VAL A 744 -5.24 -11.89 15.91
N ALA A 745 -3.97 -11.69 15.54
CA ALA A 745 -2.97 -12.75 15.42
C ALA A 745 -2.73 -13.47 16.77
N ASP A 746 -2.61 -12.72 17.87
CA ASP A 746 -2.42 -13.27 19.22
C ASP A 746 -3.64 -14.07 19.70
N ALA A 747 -4.85 -13.64 19.32
CA ALA A 747 -6.10 -14.25 19.72
C ALA A 747 -6.49 -15.47 18.86
N ASP A 748 -5.95 -15.59 17.64
CA ASP A 748 -6.35 -16.57 16.62
C ASP A 748 -7.88 -16.62 16.42
N CYS A 749 -8.50 -15.44 16.39
CA CYS A 749 -9.94 -15.29 16.22
C CYS A 749 -10.29 -14.83 14.79
N PRO A 750 -11.50 -15.15 14.29
CA PRO A 750 -11.98 -14.56 13.06
C PRO A 750 -12.02 -13.03 13.12
N VAL A 751 -11.76 -12.39 11.97
CA VAL A 751 -11.81 -10.93 11.82
C VAL A 751 -12.53 -10.52 10.55
N ILE A 752 -13.38 -9.50 10.64
CA ILE A 752 -13.99 -8.87 9.48
C ILE A 752 -13.13 -7.68 9.06
N VAL A 753 -12.70 -7.69 7.80
CA VAL A 753 -11.88 -6.66 7.14
C VAL A 753 -12.75 -5.97 6.11
N MET A 754 -13.18 -4.74 6.40
CA MET A 754 -14.04 -3.97 5.51
C MET A 754 -13.24 -3.02 4.61
N HIS A 755 -13.74 -2.79 3.39
CA HIS A 755 -13.34 -1.65 2.59
C HIS A 755 -14.10 -0.39 3.04
N SER A 756 -13.48 0.39 3.92
CA SER A 756 -13.88 1.77 4.24
C SER A 756 -12.91 2.77 3.61
N LEU A 757 -13.41 3.94 3.22
CA LEU A 757 -12.55 5.08 2.91
C LEU A 757 -12.21 5.85 4.17
N ASP A 758 -13.24 6.16 4.95
CA ASP A 758 -13.15 6.81 6.24
C ASP A 758 -14.08 6.12 7.24
N ALA A 759 -13.68 6.10 8.50
CA ALA A 759 -14.48 5.65 9.61
C ALA A 759 -14.39 6.70 10.74
N PRO A 760 -15.48 7.41 11.09
CA PRO A 760 -16.79 7.41 10.43
C PRO A 760 -16.71 7.96 9.01
N VAL A 761 -17.72 7.64 8.18
CA VAL A 761 -17.78 8.11 6.78
C VAL A 761 -17.83 9.64 6.74
N ASP A 762 -16.91 10.24 5.98
CA ASP A 762 -16.97 11.65 5.62
C ASP A 762 -18.10 11.89 4.59
N PRO A 763 -19.14 12.67 4.92
CA PRO A 763 -20.23 12.96 4.00
C PRO A 763 -19.85 13.91 2.85
N ASP A 764 -18.75 14.66 2.98
CA ASP A 764 -18.27 15.61 1.98
C ASP A 764 -17.27 14.96 1.00
N ALA A 765 -16.73 13.78 1.34
CA ALA A 765 -15.89 12.99 0.46
C ALA A 765 -16.66 12.51 -0.78
N ASP A 766 -16.12 12.81 -1.97
CA ASP A 766 -16.65 12.36 -3.27
C ASP A 766 -15.62 11.46 -3.98
N PRO A 767 -15.53 10.19 -3.57
CA PRO A 767 -14.57 9.25 -4.14
C PRO A 767 -14.98 8.81 -5.54
N GLU A 768 -14.03 8.89 -6.47
CA GLU A 768 -14.25 8.42 -7.85
C GLU A 768 -13.78 6.97 -8.00
N TYR A 769 -14.55 6.15 -8.72
CA TYR A 769 -14.19 4.78 -9.13
C TYR A 769 -14.48 4.60 -10.63
N ASP A 770 -13.60 3.91 -11.34
CA ASP A 770 -13.83 3.45 -12.71
C ASP A 770 -14.53 2.08 -12.73
N ASP A 771 -14.08 1.15 -11.87
CA ASP A 771 -14.70 -0.16 -11.61
C ASP A 771 -14.70 -0.42 -10.09
N VAL A 772 -15.74 0.08 -9.39
CA VAL A 772 -15.81 0.00 -7.91
C VAL A 772 -15.55 -1.40 -7.36
N VAL A 773 -16.07 -2.46 -7.98
CA VAL A 773 -15.86 -3.83 -7.51
C VAL A 773 -14.39 -4.23 -7.68
N GLY A 774 -13.78 -3.92 -8.82
CA GLY A 774 -12.38 -4.21 -9.08
C GLY A 774 -11.44 -3.50 -8.13
N GLU A 775 -11.66 -2.19 -7.95
CA GLU A 775 -10.86 -1.38 -7.05
C GLU A 775 -11.03 -1.78 -5.59
N VAL A 776 -12.25 -2.15 -5.15
CA VAL A 776 -12.49 -2.66 -3.80
C VAL A 776 -11.80 -4.02 -3.59
N VAL A 777 -11.83 -4.92 -4.59
CA VAL A 777 -11.07 -6.19 -4.55
C VAL A 777 -9.57 -5.91 -4.42
N ASP A 778 -9.03 -4.99 -5.22
CA ASP A 778 -7.61 -4.64 -5.19
C ASP A 778 -7.22 -4.03 -3.83
N ALA A 779 -8.04 -3.13 -3.27
CA ALA A 779 -7.76 -2.54 -1.96
C ALA A 779 -7.87 -3.57 -0.81
N LEU A 780 -8.86 -4.46 -0.84
CA LEU A 780 -8.95 -5.54 0.14
C LEU A 780 -7.79 -6.52 0.01
N ARG A 781 -7.31 -6.80 -1.22
CA ARG A 781 -6.14 -7.67 -1.42
C ARG A 781 -4.89 -7.09 -0.75
N GLU A 782 -4.72 -5.77 -0.77
CA GLU A 782 -3.65 -5.09 -0.02
C GLU A 782 -3.80 -5.29 1.50
N ARG A 783 -5.02 -5.18 2.04
CA ARG A 783 -5.26 -5.44 3.48
C ARG A 783 -4.98 -6.89 3.86
N LEU A 784 -5.35 -7.83 3.00
CA LEU A 784 -5.08 -9.25 3.23
C LEU A 784 -3.59 -9.57 3.23
N ALA A 785 -2.78 -8.90 2.41
CA ALA A 785 -1.33 -9.07 2.45
C ALA A 785 -0.72 -8.57 3.78
N LEU A 786 -1.27 -7.49 4.34
CA LEU A 786 -0.88 -7.00 5.68
C LEU A 786 -1.34 -7.95 6.80
N ALA A 787 -2.48 -8.62 6.62
CA ALA A 787 -2.96 -9.65 7.54
C ALA A 787 -2.07 -10.91 7.50
N ASP A 788 -1.74 -11.41 6.30
CA ASP A 788 -0.86 -12.58 6.10
C ASP A 788 0.50 -12.37 6.78
N THR A 789 1.10 -11.19 6.59
CA THR A 789 2.41 -10.82 7.16
C THR A 789 2.38 -10.59 8.66
N ALA A 790 1.21 -10.28 9.22
CA ALA A 790 0.99 -10.23 10.66
C ALA A 790 0.74 -11.62 11.28
N GLY A 791 0.65 -12.68 10.48
CA GLY A 791 0.39 -14.05 10.94
C GLY A 791 -1.09 -14.35 11.16
N ILE A 792 -1.99 -13.62 10.49
CA ILE A 792 -3.43 -13.90 10.50
C ILE A 792 -3.74 -14.85 9.34
N ASP A 793 -4.18 -16.07 9.67
CA ASP A 793 -4.49 -17.07 8.67
C ASP A 793 -5.71 -16.66 7.82
N ARG A 794 -5.65 -17.02 6.53
CA ARG A 794 -6.63 -16.58 5.53
C ARG A 794 -8.05 -17.04 5.84
N ASP A 795 -8.22 -18.22 6.44
CA ASP A 795 -9.50 -18.80 6.85
C ASP A 795 -10.12 -18.10 8.08
N ARG A 796 -9.34 -17.29 8.81
CA ARG A 796 -9.82 -16.39 9.86
C ARG A 796 -10.35 -15.06 9.32
N VAL A 797 -10.05 -14.70 8.08
CA VAL A 797 -10.43 -13.38 7.53
C VAL A 797 -11.75 -13.44 6.76
N ILE A 798 -12.68 -12.57 7.12
CA ILE A 798 -13.92 -12.30 6.40
C ILE A 798 -13.78 -10.93 5.73
N VAL A 799 -14.18 -10.80 4.47
CA VAL A 799 -14.10 -9.52 3.74
C VAL A 799 -15.48 -8.87 3.62
N ASP A 800 -15.56 -7.55 3.83
CA ASP A 800 -16.77 -6.75 3.59
C ASP A 800 -16.50 -5.69 2.51
N PRO A 801 -17.23 -5.70 1.37
CA PRO A 801 -17.12 -4.67 0.32
C PRO A 801 -17.45 -3.23 0.76
N GLY A 802 -18.04 -3.06 1.95
CA GLY A 802 -18.35 -1.77 2.55
C GLY A 802 -19.49 -1.04 1.86
N ILE A 803 -20.65 -1.69 1.71
CA ILE A 803 -21.85 -1.07 1.14
C ILE A 803 -22.29 0.12 1.99
N GLY A 804 -22.47 1.28 1.35
CA GLY A 804 -22.82 2.54 1.99
C GLY A 804 -21.72 3.11 2.88
N PHE A 805 -20.45 2.87 2.53
CA PHE A 805 -19.27 3.50 3.11
C PHE A 805 -18.47 4.21 2.00
N GLY A 806 -18.76 5.49 1.80
CA GLY A 806 -18.08 6.33 0.79
C GLY A 806 -18.33 5.86 -0.65
N LYS A 807 -19.55 5.43 -0.98
CA LYS A 807 -19.93 4.96 -2.32
C LYS A 807 -21.28 5.54 -2.71
N SER A 808 -21.46 5.82 -3.98
CA SER A 808 -22.74 6.24 -4.53
C SER A 808 -23.74 5.07 -4.51
N PRO A 809 -25.06 5.35 -4.52
CA PRO A 809 -26.06 4.29 -4.60
C PRO A 809 -25.89 3.36 -5.82
N ALA A 810 -25.39 3.88 -6.94
CA ALA A 810 -25.16 3.08 -8.14
C ALA A 810 -24.01 2.07 -7.93
N GLU A 811 -22.92 2.53 -7.32
CA GLU A 811 -21.78 1.69 -6.95
C GLU A 811 -22.14 0.65 -5.89
N ASP A 812 -22.95 1.02 -4.89
CA ASP A 812 -23.45 0.07 -3.89
C ASP A 812 -24.29 -1.06 -4.52
N PHE A 813 -25.12 -0.73 -5.52
CA PHE A 813 -25.86 -1.76 -6.27
C PHE A 813 -24.95 -2.61 -7.14
N GLU A 814 -23.85 -2.05 -7.66
CA GLU A 814 -22.85 -2.78 -8.42
C GLU A 814 -22.11 -3.80 -7.54
N LEU A 815 -21.72 -3.41 -6.32
CA LEU A 815 -21.16 -4.33 -5.31
C LEU A 815 -22.11 -5.49 -5.02
N LEU A 816 -23.42 -5.21 -4.85
CA LEU A 816 -24.42 -6.26 -4.63
C LEU A 816 -24.63 -7.14 -5.88
N ALA A 817 -24.56 -6.56 -7.08
CA ALA A 817 -24.74 -7.29 -8.33
C ALA A 817 -23.57 -8.24 -8.64
N ARG A 818 -22.37 -7.86 -8.21
CA ARG A 818 -21.11 -8.55 -8.51
C ARG A 818 -20.43 -9.11 -7.24
N CYS A 819 -21.20 -9.36 -6.19
CA CYS A 819 -20.73 -9.92 -4.92
C CYS A 819 -19.86 -11.17 -5.09
N GLY A 820 -20.20 -12.05 -6.05
CA GLY A 820 -19.44 -13.27 -6.30
C GLY A 820 -18.01 -13.06 -6.79
N GLU A 821 -17.63 -11.86 -7.25
CA GLU A 821 -16.24 -11.54 -7.63
C GLU A 821 -15.30 -11.48 -6.43
N PHE A 822 -15.82 -11.20 -5.23
CA PHE A 822 -15.02 -11.15 -4.01
C PHE A 822 -14.47 -12.52 -3.60
N ALA A 823 -15.01 -13.61 -4.14
CA ALA A 823 -14.43 -14.95 -4.02
C ALA A 823 -12.97 -15.02 -4.54
N ALA A 824 -12.56 -14.09 -5.41
CA ALA A 824 -11.18 -13.96 -5.87
C ALA A 824 -10.17 -13.66 -4.74
N LEU A 825 -10.64 -13.22 -3.56
CA LEU A 825 -9.83 -12.95 -2.38
C LEU A 825 -9.59 -14.20 -1.52
N GLY A 826 -10.30 -15.31 -1.80
CA GLY A 826 -10.19 -16.56 -1.05
C GLY A 826 -10.68 -16.46 0.40
N CYS A 827 -11.60 -15.53 0.68
CA CYS A 827 -12.16 -15.27 2.01
C CYS A 827 -13.70 -15.33 1.95
N PRO A 828 -14.39 -15.71 3.04
CA PRO A 828 -15.83 -15.49 3.17
C PRO A 828 -16.21 -14.02 2.99
N VAL A 829 -17.35 -13.75 2.36
CA VAL A 829 -17.83 -12.41 2.02
C VAL A 829 -19.02 -12.02 2.90
N LEU A 830 -18.87 -10.94 3.66
CA LEU A 830 -19.93 -10.31 4.43
C LEU A 830 -20.56 -9.15 3.65
N VAL A 831 -21.89 -9.05 3.68
CA VAL A 831 -22.64 -7.94 3.07
C VAL A 831 -23.48 -7.22 4.13
N GLY A 832 -23.04 -6.03 4.54
CA GLY A 832 -23.77 -5.13 5.43
C GLY A 832 -24.59 -4.07 4.67
N HIS A 833 -25.84 -4.39 4.31
CA HIS A 833 -26.70 -3.50 3.51
C HIS A 833 -27.95 -2.97 4.23
N SER A 834 -28.20 -3.43 5.46
CA SER A 834 -29.46 -3.20 6.17
C SER A 834 -29.77 -1.73 6.43
N HIS A 835 -30.98 -1.31 6.02
CA HIS A 835 -31.50 0.07 6.16
C HIS A 835 -30.62 1.18 5.57
N LYS A 836 -29.65 0.84 4.71
CA LYS A 836 -28.71 1.79 4.11
C LYS A 836 -29.37 2.75 3.11
N SER A 837 -28.70 3.88 2.86
CA SER A 837 -29.21 4.98 2.02
C SER A 837 -29.36 4.62 0.54
N LEU A 838 -28.64 3.61 0.03
CA LEU A 838 -28.73 3.15 -1.36
C LEU A 838 -30.17 2.89 -1.83
N TYR A 839 -31.04 2.41 -0.93
CA TYR A 839 -32.43 2.11 -1.25
C TYR A 839 -33.27 3.34 -1.59
N GLY A 840 -32.78 4.54 -1.27
CA GLY A 840 -33.35 5.79 -1.77
C GLY A 840 -33.39 5.84 -3.30
N ALA A 841 -32.41 5.25 -4.00
CA ALA A 841 -32.37 5.21 -5.47
C ALA A 841 -33.49 4.35 -6.09
N VAL A 842 -34.10 3.45 -5.31
CA VAL A 842 -35.29 2.67 -5.70
C VAL A 842 -36.58 3.19 -5.05
N GLY A 843 -36.56 4.42 -4.54
CA GLY A 843 -37.74 5.12 -4.01
C GLY A 843 -38.16 4.68 -2.62
N ARG A 844 -37.22 4.28 -1.75
CA ARG A 844 -37.48 3.90 -0.36
C ARG A 844 -36.94 4.94 0.61
N ASP A 845 -37.85 5.59 1.31
CA ASP A 845 -37.55 6.52 2.40
C ASP A 845 -37.00 5.77 3.62
N ALA A 846 -36.37 6.48 4.55
CA ALA A 846 -35.67 5.87 5.70
C ALA A 846 -36.54 4.91 6.53
N ASP A 847 -37.82 5.22 6.70
CA ASP A 847 -38.75 4.42 7.49
C ASP A 847 -39.27 3.16 6.75
N ASP A 848 -39.02 3.04 5.44
CA ASP A 848 -39.60 2.01 4.56
C ASP A 848 -38.53 1.11 3.91
N ARG A 849 -37.36 0.94 4.56
CA ARG A 849 -36.23 0.17 4.01
C ARG A 849 -36.18 -1.30 4.39
N GLU A 850 -37.01 -1.74 5.34
CA GLU A 850 -37.05 -3.14 5.80
C GLU A 850 -37.28 -4.11 4.62
N HIS A 851 -38.35 -3.93 3.84
CA HIS A 851 -38.63 -4.81 2.70
C HIS A 851 -37.58 -4.74 1.59
N ALA A 852 -36.93 -3.59 1.40
CA ALA A 852 -35.84 -3.44 0.45
C ALA A 852 -34.58 -4.17 0.92
N THR A 853 -34.31 -4.14 2.23
CA THR A 853 -33.27 -4.93 2.90
C THR A 853 -33.54 -6.42 2.67
N VAL A 854 -34.74 -6.93 2.97
CA VAL A 854 -35.09 -8.35 2.75
C VAL A 854 -34.85 -8.79 1.30
N ALA A 855 -35.24 -7.95 0.33
CA ALA A 855 -34.96 -8.22 -1.09
C ALA A 855 -33.46 -8.19 -1.40
N GLY A 856 -32.72 -7.24 -0.84
CA GLY A 856 -31.26 -7.15 -0.94
C GLY A 856 -30.56 -8.39 -0.37
N THR A 857 -31.02 -8.90 0.77
CA THR A 857 -30.49 -10.12 1.41
C THR A 857 -30.67 -11.35 0.54
N ALA A 858 -31.86 -11.55 -0.04
CA ALA A 858 -32.08 -12.67 -0.96
C ALA A 858 -31.14 -12.61 -2.16
N LEU A 859 -30.89 -11.40 -2.68
CA LEU A 859 -29.97 -11.16 -3.79
C LEU A 859 -28.50 -11.36 -3.40
N ALA A 860 -28.09 -10.93 -2.21
CA ALA A 860 -26.74 -11.11 -1.70
C ALA A 860 -26.43 -12.60 -1.53
N ALA A 861 -27.33 -13.33 -0.85
CA ALA A 861 -27.19 -14.77 -0.63
C ALA A 861 -27.14 -15.56 -1.96
N ASP A 862 -28.01 -15.22 -2.93
CA ASP A 862 -27.99 -15.84 -4.27
C ASP A 862 -26.69 -15.57 -5.06
N ARG A 863 -26.02 -14.45 -4.77
CA ARG A 863 -24.82 -14.00 -5.49
C ARG A 863 -23.51 -14.28 -4.75
N GLY A 864 -23.55 -15.12 -3.73
CA GLY A 864 -22.34 -15.61 -3.05
C GLY A 864 -21.91 -14.79 -1.84
N ALA A 865 -22.83 -14.10 -1.16
CA ALA A 865 -22.56 -13.63 0.20
C ALA A 865 -22.60 -14.81 1.19
N ASP A 866 -21.53 -14.97 1.96
CA ASP A 866 -21.41 -15.99 3.00
C ASP A 866 -22.01 -15.50 4.32
N ILE A 867 -22.05 -14.17 4.54
CA ILE A 867 -22.65 -13.55 5.72
C ILE A 867 -23.49 -12.34 5.31
N VAL A 868 -24.66 -12.17 5.91
CA VAL A 868 -25.47 -10.94 5.79
C VAL A 868 -25.63 -10.27 7.15
N ARG A 869 -25.23 -9.00 7.25
CA ARG A 869 -25.36 -8.21 8.48
C ARG A 869 -26.61 -7.35 8.47
N VAL A 870 -27.54 -7.62 9.39
CA VAL A 870 -28.92 -7.10 9.36
C VAL A 870 -29.48 -6.76 10.74
N HIS A 871 -30.43 -5.83 10.78
CA HIS A 871 -31.18 -5.49 12.00
C HIS A 871 -32.37 -6.45 12.21
N ASP A 872 -33.15 -6.70 11.16
CA ASP A 872 -34.40 -7.48 11.23
C ASP A 872 -34.11 -8.97 10.93
N VAL A 873 -33.66 -9.72 11.94
CA VAL A 873 -33.15 -11.10 11.79
C VAL A 873 -34.17 -12.05 11.18
N ALA A 874 -35.42 -12.06 11.67
CA ALA A 874 -36.41 -13.06 11.26
C ALA A 874 -36.77 -12.95 9.76
N GLU A 875 -36.99 -11.74 9.28
CA GLU A 875 -37.35 -11.45 7.89
C GLU A 875 -36.19 -11.76 6.95
N ASN A 876 -34.96 -11.46 7.35
CA ASN A 876 -33.76 -11.71 6.55
C ASN A 876 -33.34 -13.18 6.58
N ARG A 877 -33.55 -13.90 7.69
CA ARG A 877 -33.40 -15.35 7.76
C ARG A 877 -34.31 -16.04 6.75
N ALA A 878 -35.56 -15.62 6.66
CA ALA A 878 -36.49 -16.13 5.65
C ALA A 878 -36.02 -15.86 4.22
N ALA A 879 -35.41 -14.70 3.95
CA ALA A 879 -34.85 -14.39 2.64
C ALA A 879 -33.67 -15.29 2.27
N VAL A 880 -32.76 -15.54 3.23
CA VAL A 880 -31.64 -16.49 3.07
C VAL A 880 -32.16 -17.89 2.80
N ASP A 881 -33.14 -18.37 3.56
CA ASP A 881 -33.72 -19.71 3.39
C ASP A 881 -34.39 -19.89 2.02
N VAL A 882 -35.06 -18.86 1.52
CA VAL A 882 -35.67 -18.86 0.18
C VAL A 882 -34.58 -18.93 -0.90
N ALA A 883 -33.49 -18.18 -0.77
CA ALA A 883 -32.38 -18.24 -1.72
C ALA A 883 -31.72 -19.63 -1.73
N ALA A 884 -31.42 -20.19 -0.56
CA ALA A 884 -30.87 -21.54 -0.43
C ALA A 884 -31.80 -22.62 -1.03
N ALA A 885 -33.10 -22.53 -0.76
CA ALA A 885 -34.12 -23.40 -1.33
C ALA A 885 -34.15 -23.32 -2.88
N ALA A 886 -34.06 -22.11 -3.44
CA ALA A 886 -34.07 -21.90 -4.88
C ALA A 886 -32.83 -22.48 -5.58
N ASN A 887 -31.68 -22.45 -4.90
CA ASN A 887 -30.40 -22.98 -5.39
C ASN A 887 -30.24 -24.50 -5.21
N GLY A 888 -31.27 -25.18 -4.68
CA GLY A 888 -31.37 -26.63 -4.66
C GLY A 888 -30.74 -27.30 -3.42
N ALA A 889 -30.53 -26.56 -2.32
CA ALA A 889 -30.15 -27.12 -1.03
C ALA A 889 -31.27 -27.99 -0.42
N LEU A 890 -32.53 -27.74 -0.78
CA LEU A 890 -33.66 -28.64 -0.50
C LEU A 890 -33.77 -29.70 -1.60
N ARG A 891 -33.01 -30.80 -1.50
CA ARG A 891 -33.32 -32.04 -2.24
C ARG A 891 -34.05 -33.00 -1.32
N ASP A 892 -35.27 -33.37 -1.71
CA ASP A 892 -36.15 -34.33 -1.03
C ASP A 892 -35.37 -35.57 -0.55
N GLY A 893 -35.28 -35.74 0.77
CA GLY A 893 -34.46 -36.81 1.37
C GLY A 893 -34.70 -37.15 2.83
N GLU A 894 -35.33 -36.29 3.63
CA GLU A 894 -35.75 -36.62 5.00
C GLU A 894 -37.17 -36.09 5.24
N ASP A 895 -38.12 -37.03 5.39
CA ASP A 895 -39.47 -36.73 5.86
C ASP A 895 -39.38 -36.05 7.24
N PRO A 896 -40.08 -34.93 7.48
CA PRO A 896 -40.17 -34.37 8.83
C PRO A 896 -41.04 -35.29 9.71
N GLU A 897 -40.44 -35.97 10.69
CA GLU A 897 -41.16 -36.56 11.84
C GLU A 897 -41.35 -35.54 12.97
#